data_AF-A0A553NCH2-F1
#
_entry.id   AF-A0A553NCH2-F1
#
_cell.length_a   1.000
_cell.length_b   1.000
_cell.length_c   1.000
_cell.angle_alpha   90.00
_cell.angle_beta   90.00
_cell.angle_gamma   90.00
#
_symmetry.space_group_name_H-M   'P 1'
#
loop_
_entity.id
_entity.type
_entity.pdbx_description
1 polymer ?
#
loop_
_entity_poly.entity_id
_entity_poly.type
_entity_poly.pdbx_seq_one_letter_code
_entity_poly.pdbx_strand_id
1 'polypeptide(L)'
;MILNDKCTLALVMFFISVKTVLPEDDFASEWFSKVSDPKFQCSASSYEDTEPSDNPNVQEIYKIAKDCKELDARWDYNFKSKSKVKKNGMFEGVASISMAENVKRDLRPEHNNYKFGFRYNKCIIPFDQNIKKISGRFVNDKLEGHVRVDFHSGSFALGYAKGSKFVGTLRWFGEDRKLLKLEYVGKQPSKQSQEEPSTILLLIQDEYKMKRLLTQQSSLVGRILVTDNFQPLISCEQESEEIFHQCYVIEKVRSKINDCSIDLKQISQPESDAKKTFSWNLKSDHKVWHGQSKFKECSPEWETEAITDGIRKWIKSMENDKSDPFWAETFENREPWIENSEGLPSTISLRFPDLQGRNFASDPHYGIKITTQHGDSLKIVKENWTEKDRMEFVAQTKSNDWLQTLDIEGRLINFNTDNPLLRLKEPSNKTFYVQGKIRNGQLHGNVRRFGRYITDSQSLCSTTIFSGLSFVGRYDNGQITGPMWRFVVGNGAIYGIADENGRLTGKRIAFIYPDLETVYLGEFDNGIMVKGQQSAITGYRCVNGILELKFSEPSGPFFHFKAPTNETFGDQPLLTDILDDKYIIVKESKVEHEVADEGAFATRDIPKSTTITLYSGMYFTKQQIELYNNRTAAARAARNATADDMWYDSKYHGSMPECQGATITIPAHLGSMDSYRATLGHKLNHQFKPNCAYGGVLDSPRFGFIRAFFTLRDIKKGEELFINYGYSTETGPKWYTELYKKMLESGEIETDVPKPNPFGMLEIDE
;
A
#
# COMPACT_ATOMS: atom_id res chain seq x y z
N MET A 1 -14.20 -82.69 -24.38
CA MET A 1 -13.82 -81.50 -25.17
C MET A 1 -13.94 -80.27 -24.27
N ILE A 2 -12.98 -80.12 -23.33
CA ILE A 2 -13.02 -79.21 -22.16
C ILE A 2 -11.56 -78.84 -21.78
N LEU A 3 -11.31 -77.61 -21.28
CA LEU A 3 -10.01 -77.02 -20.82
C LEU A 3 -8.98 -76.76 -21.96
N ASN A 4 -8.03 -75.79 -21.95
CA ASN A 4 -7.67 -74.58 -21.15
C ASN A 4 -6.60 -73.76 -21.96
N ASP A 5 -6.14 -72.53 -21.68
CA ASP A 5 -6.52 -71.37 -20.83
C ASP A 5 -5.85 -70.09 -21.46
N LYS A 6 -6.16 -68.89 -20.92
CA LYS A 6 -5.44 -67.58 -20.94
C LYS A 6 -4.24 -67.27 -21.87
N CYS A 7 -4.32 -66.03 -22.39
CA CYS A 7 -3.28 -64.98 -22.47
C CYS A 7 -1.96 -65.21 -23.25
N THR A 8 -1.67 -64.29 -24.18
CA THR A 8 -0.51 -63.34 -24.16
C THR A 8 0.07 -63.08 -25.57
N LEU A 9 0.11 -61.80 -26.00
CA LEU A 9 0.79 -61.26 -27.21
C LEU A 9 0.32 -61.82 -28.58
N ALA A 10 0.46 -61.13 -29.73
CA ALA A 10 1.13 -59.87 -30.08
C ALA A 10 0.36 -59.18 -31.26
N LEU A 11 0.10 -57.86 -31.28
CA LEU A 11 1.04 -56.73 -31.57
C LEU A 11 1.05 -56.28 -33.06
N VAL A 12 -0.12 -55.98 -33.66
CA VAL A 12 -0.21 -55.40 -35.04
C VAL A 12 -1.21 -54.23 -35.20
N MET A 13 -2.25 -54.09 -34.37
CA MET A 13 -3.28 -53.03 -34.53
C MET A 13 -3.28 -52.01 -33.37
N PHE A 14 -2.17 -51.26 -33.20
CA PHE A 14 -2.03 -50.27 -32.11
C PHE A 14 -1.62 -48.85 -32.57
N PHE A 15 -1.43 -48.58 -33.87
CA PHE A 15 -0.84 -47.30 -34.33
C PHE A 15 -1.50 -46.63 -35.56
N ILE A 16 -2.83 -46.70 -35.70
CA ILE A 16 -3.56 -45.81 -36.61
C ILE A 16 -4.73 -45.15 -35.86
N SER A 17 -4.80 -43.81 -35.95
CA SER A 17 -5.91 -42.96 -35.50
C SER A 17 -6.26 -42.98 -34.00
N VAL A 18 -5.26 -42.88 -33.14
CA VAL A 18 -5.48 -42.34 -31.78
C VAL A 18 -5.79 -40.83 -31.90
N LYS A 19 -7.07 -40.49 -32.05
CA LYS A 19 -7.59 -39.19 -31.62
C LYS A 19 -7.60 -39.19 -30.09
N THR A 20 -6.45 -38.99 -29.46
CA THR A 20 -6.42 -38.58 -28.04
C THR A 20 -6.99 -37.17 -27.95
N VAL A 21 -8.30 -37.10 -27.79
CA VAL A 21 -8.89 -36.04 -26.97
C VAL A 21 -8.34 -36.30 -25.58
N LEU A 22 -7.23 -35.63 -25.25
CA LEU A 22 -6.80 -35.48 -23.86
C LEU A 22 -7.94 -34.78 -23.11
N PRO A 23 -8.09 -35.01 -21.78
CA PRO A 23 -8.98 -34.19 -20.97
C PRO A 23 -8.69 -32.71 -21.25
N GLU A 24 -9.73 -31.93 -21.58
CA GLU A 24 -9.56 -30.56 -22.13
C GLU A 24 -8.88 -29.60 -21.12
N ASP A 25 -8.70 -30.02 -19.86
CA ASP A 25 -8.13 -29.25 -18.75
C ASP A 25 -6.59 -29.18 -18.71
N ASP A 26 -5.85 -30.11 -19.33
CA ASP A 26 -4.38 -30.20 -19.14
C ASP A 26 -3.53 -29.61 -20.28
N PHE A 27 -4.13 -29.20 -21.40
CA PHE A 27 -3.37 -28.84 -22.62
C PHE A 27 -2.42 -27.64 -22.42
N ALA A 28 -2.84 -26.64 -21.64
CA ALA A 28 -2.05 -25.43 -21.40
C ALA A 28 -0.83 -25.74 -20.50
N SER A 29 -1.02 -26.61 -19.51
CA SER A 29 0.02 -27.14 -18.62
C SER A 29 1.02 -28.01 -19.40
N GLU A 30 0.54 -28.92 -20.24
CA GLU A 30 1.38 -29.80 -21.06
C GLU A 30 2.21 -29.01 -22.08
N TRP A 31 1.60 -28.07 -22.80
CA TRP A 31 2.32 -27.18 -23.71
C TRP A 31 3.33 -26.30 -22.96
N PHE A 32 2.93 -25.69 -21.84
CA PHE A 32 3.85 -24.85 -21.08
C PHE A 32 5.05 -25.65 -20.56
N SER A 33 4.83 -26.88 -20.09
CA SER A 33 5.90 -27.80 -19.69
C SER A 33 6.89 -28.06 -20.84
N LYS A 34 6.39 -28.32 -22.05
CA LYS A 34 7.21 -28.49 -23.26
C LYS A 34 7.98 -27.22 -23.62
N VAL A 35 7.33 -26.05 -23.74
CA VAL A 35 8.04 -24.82 -24.12
C VAL A 35 9.00 -24.34 -23.03
N SER A 36 8.72 -24.64 -21.76
CA SER A 36 9.60 -24.31 -20.63
C SER A 36 10.80 -25.23 -20.47
N ASP A 37 10.85 -26.39 -21.11
CA ASP A 37 12.07 -27.20 -21.17
C ASP A 37 13.04 -26.60 -22.21
N PRO A 38 14.22 -26.09 -21.80
CA PRO A 38 15.25 -25.61 -22.74
C PRO A 38 15.86 -26.72 -23.59
N LYS A 39 15.57 -28.01 -23.33
CA LYS A 39 15.95 -29.13 -24.20
C LYS A 39 14.92 -29.41 -25.30
N PHE A 40 13.65 -29.06 -25.10
CA PHE A 40 12.62 -29.21 -26.12
C PHE A 40 12.96 -28.34 -27.33
N GLN A 41 12.82 -28.86 -28.55
CA GLN A 41 13.14 -28.16 -29.79
C GLN A 41 11.90 -28.00 -30.65
N CYS A 42 11.69 -26.77 -31.11
CA CYS A 42 10.53 -26.40 -31.91
C CYS A 42 10.67 -26.90 -33.36
N SER A 43 9.94 -27.95 -33.75
CA SER A 43 9.89 -28.58 -35.07
C SER A 43 10.03 -27.59 -36.24
N ALA A 44 11.11 -27.77 -37.01
CA ALA A 44 11.47 -27.00 -38.20
C ALA A 44 10.34 -26.87 -39.23
N SER A 45 9.51 -27.91 -39.37
CA SER A 45 8.38 -27.95 -40.31
C SER A 45 7.31 -26.88 -40.10
N SER A 46 7.29 -26.20 -38.95
CA SER A 46 6.40 -25.06 -38.71
C SER A 46 7.00 -23.70 -39.12
N TYR A 47 8.29 -23.67 -39.48
CA TYR A 47 9.04 -22.44 -39.78
C TYR A 47 9.68 -22.40 -41.17
N GLU A 48 9.79 -23.54 -41.87
CA GLU A 48 10.39 -23.62 -43.21
C GLU A 48 9.69 -22.67 -44.22
N ASP A 49 8.36 -22.64 -44.20
CA ASP A 49 7.51 -21.75 -45.03
C ASP A 49 7.38 -20.32 -44.46
N THR A 50 7.84 -20.05 -43.24
CA THR A 50 7.78 -18.71 -42.66
C THR A 50 8.88 -17.85 -43.27
N GLU A 51 8.53 -16.77 -43.97
CA GLU A 51 9.51 -15.78 -44.43
C GLU A 51 9.89 -14.81 -43.29
N PRO A 52 11.17 -14.40 -43.19
CA PRO A 52 11.58 -13.35 -42.26
C PRO A 52 10.75 -12.09 -42.46
N SER A 53 10.51 -11.36 -41.37
CA SER A 53 9.77 -10.11 -41.48
C SER A 53 10.61 -9.04 -42.17
N ASP A 54 9.98 -8.34 -43.12
CA ASP A 54 10.48 -7.09 -43.69
C ASP A 54 10.26 -5.90 -42.74
N ASN A 55 9.56 -6.12 -41.61
CA ASN A 55 9.46 -5.13 -40.56
C ASN A 55 10.87 -4.71 -40.12
N PRO A 56 11.25 -3.43 -40.22
CA PRO A 56 12.59 -2.95 -39.86
C PRO A 56 12.96 -3.19 -38.39
N ASN A 57 11.97 -3.46 -37.54
CA ASN A 57 12.18 -3.78 -36.13
C ASN A 57 12.67 -5.24 -35.89
N VAL A 58 12.57 -6.13 -36.89
CA VAL A 58 13.12 -7.50 -36.78
C VAL A 58 14.59 -7.50 -37.17
N GLN A 59 15.43 -7.31 -36.16
CA GLN A 59 16.89 -7.25 -36.28
C GLN A 59 17.50 -8.63 -36.59
N GLU A 60 18.63 -8.62 -37.31
CA GLU A 60 19.45 -9.82 -37.52
C GLU A 60 20.23 -10.16 -36.25
N ILE A 61 20.23 -11.44 -35.86
CA ILE A 61 20.92 -11.97 -34.66
C ILE A 61 22.41 -11.54 -34.66
N TYR A 62 23.02 -11.57 -35.84
CA TYR A 62 24.15 -10.72 -36.18
C TYR A 62 24.12 -10.46 -37.69
N LYS A 63 24.73 -9.34 -38.10
CA LYS A 63 25.10 -9.07 -39.50
C LYS A 63 26.62 -9.11 -39.67
N ILE A 64 27.11 -9.47 -40.86
CA ILE A 64 28.51 -9.24 -41.22
C ILE A 64 28.67 -7.74 -41.53
N ALA A 65 29.61 -7.07 -40.86
CA ALA A 65 29.93 -5.67 -41.14
C ALA A 65 30.63 -5.53 -42.50
N LYS A 66 30.31 -4.47 -43.25
CA LYS A 66 30.98 -4.11 -44.51
C LYS A 66 32.40 -3.59 -44.23
N ASP A 67 32.58 -2.84 -43.14
CA ASP A 67 33.87 -2.44 -42.58
C ASP A 67 33.86 -2.71 -41.07
N CYS A 68 34.96 -3.24 -40.54
CA CYS A 68 35.22 -3.38 -39.11
C CYS A 68 35.25 -2.06 -38.33
N LYS A 69 35.20 -0.91 -39.03
CA LYS A 69 35.01 0.44 -38.45
C LYS A 69 33.55 0.80 -38.18
N GLU A 70 32.56 0.02 -38.65
CA GLU A 70 31.15 0.26 -38.35
C GLU A 70 30.90 0.39 -36.83
N LEU A 71 29.86 1.13 -36.46
CA LEU A 71 29.41 1.18 -35.07
C LEU A 71 29.07 -0.25 -34.62
N ASP A 72 29.52 -0.60 -33.42
CA ASP A 72 29.29 -1.91 -32.79
C ASP A 72 29.84 -3.14 -33.54
N ALA A 73 30.74 -2.94 -34.52
CA ALA A 73 31.41 -4.02 -35.21
C ALA A 73 32.50 -4.68 -34.33
N ARG A 74 32.39 -6.01 -34.19
CA ARG A 74 33.25 -6.85 -33.34
C ARG A 74 34.05 -7.84 -34.17
N TRP A 75 35.35 -7.90 -33.89
CA TRP A 75 36.30 -8.93 -34.39
C TRP A 75 36.80 -9.86 -33.27
N ASP A 76 36.49 -9.52 -32.02
CA ASP A 76 36.94 -10.11 -30.78
C ASP A 76 36.09 -11.33 -30.39
N TYR A 77 35.91 -12.23 -31.36
CA TYR A 77 35.19 -13.48 -31.20
C TYR A 77 36.08 -14.69 -31.49
N ASN A 78 35.55 -15.88 -31.16
CA ASN A 78 36.15 -17.19 -31.40
C ASN A 78 35.11 -18.06 -32.11
N PHE A 79 35.40 -18.51 -33.33
CA PHE A 79 34.53 -19.37 -34.12
C PHE A 79 34.96 -20.84 -33.98
N LYS A 80 34.05 -21.68 -33.46
CA LYS A 80 34.27 -23.11 -33.24
C LYS A 80 33.27 -23.94 -34.05
N SER A 81 33.75 -24.66 -35.05
CA SER A 81 33.01 -25.57 -35.93
C SER A 81 33.63 -26.97 -35.93
N LYS A 82 32.85 -28.00 -36.28
CA LYS A 82 33.39 -29.36 -36.50
C LYS A 82 34.33 -29.42 -37.71
N SER A 83 33.99 -28.71 -38.78
CA SER A 83 34.80 -28.59 -40.00
C SER A 83 35.84 -27.48 -39.86
N LYS A 84 37.08 -27.70 -40.32
CA LYS A 84 38.11 -26.64 -40.37
C LYS A 84 37.73 -25.59 -41.42
N VAL A 85 37.24 -24.43 -40.99
CA VAL A 85 37.01 -23.29 -41.90
C VAL A 85 38.35 -22.74 -42.40
N LYS A 86 38.48 -22.60 -43.73
CA LYS A 86 39.67 -22.03 -44.39
C LYS A 86 39.85 -20.56 -43.98
N LYS A 87 41.07 -20.03 -44.10
CA LYS A 87 41.32 -18.58 -43.99
C LYS A 87 40.42 -17.87 -45.03
N ASN A 88 39.72 -16.83 -44.63
CA ASN A 88 38.70 -16.12 -45.43
C ASN A 88 37.50 -16.97 -45.92
N GLY A 89 37.28 -18.16 -45.35
CA GLY A 89 36.12 -19.00 -45.69
C GLY A 89 34.79 -18.45 -45.14
N MET A 90 33.67 -18.94 -45.69
CA MET A 90 32.34 -18.73 -45.11
C MET A 90 32.18 -19.54 -43.81
N PHE A 91 31.37 -19.02 -42.87
CA PHE A 91 30.89 -19.81 -41.74
C PHE A 91 29.93 -20.87 -42.26
N GLU A 92 30.26 -22.13 -41.97
CA GLU A 92 29.59 -23.29 -42.57
C GLU A 92 29.40 -24.41 -41.54
N GLY A 93 28.23 -25.06 -41.62
CA GLY A 93 27.84 -26.18 -40.79
C GLY A 93 27.50 -25.81 -39.35
N VAL A 94 27.41 -26.82 -38.47
CA VAL A 94 27.09 -26.61 -37.05
C VAL A 94 28.32 -26.04 -36.32
N ALA A 95 28.16 -24.83 -35.79
CA ALA A 95 29.24 -24.07 -35.18
C ALA A 95 28.75 -23.15 -34.05
N SER A 96 29.69 -22.42 -33.45
CA SER A 96 29.39 -21.33 -32.53
C SER A 96 30.41 -20.19 -32.62
N ILE A 97 29.91 -18.98 -32.41
CA ILE A 97 30.66 -17.73 -32.25
C ILE A 97 30.62 -17.39 -30.76
N SER A 98 31.75 -17.41 -30.05
CA SER A 98 31.85 -16.90 -28.67
C SER A 98 32.55 -15.54 -28.66
N MET A 99 31.97 -14.54 -28.01
CA MET A 99 32.49 -13.17 -27.94
C MET A 99 33.21 -12.93 -26.61
N ALA A 100 34.14 -11.99 -26.57
CA ALA A 100 34.79 -11.56 -25.33
C ALA A 100 33.84 -10.72 -24.46
N GLU A 101 34.05 -10.73 -23.14
CA GLU A 101 33.26 -9.91 -22.22
C GLU A 101 33.77 -8.47 -22.19
N ASN A 102 32.87 -7.50 -22.43
CA ASN A 102 33.06 -6.07 -22.19
C ASN A 102 34.43 -5.49 -22.54
N VAL A 103 34.89 -5.69 -23.79
CA VAL A 103 36.02 -4.93 -24.33
C VAL A 103 35.56 -3.49 -24.57
N LYS A 104 35.76 -2.60 -23.58
CA LYS A 104 35.64 -1.14 -23.80
C LYS A 104 36.49 -0.77 -25.02
N ARG A 105 35.92 -0.02 -25.95
CA ARG A 105 36.46 0.21 -27.32
C ARG A 105 37.94 0.66 -27.34
N ASP A 106 38.34 1.36 -26.28
CA ASP A 106 39.63 2.03 -26.07
C ASP A 106 40.61 1.23 -25.18
N LEU A 107 40.15 0.17 -24.49
CA LEU A 107 40.97 -0.73 -23.67
C LEU A 107 40.95 -2.13 -24.28
N ARG A 108 41.65 -2.29 -25.41
CA ARG A 108 41.80 -3.56 -26.13
C ARG A 108 42.99 -4.34 -25.56
N PRO A 109 42.81 -5.38 -24.73
CA PRO A 109 43.94 -6.07 -24.11
C PRO A 109 44.53 -7.11 -25.05
N GLU A 110 45.74 -7.59 -24.76
CA GLU A 110 46.42 -8.66 -25.51
C GLU A 110 45.82 -10.06 -25.27
N HIS A 111 44.49 -10.18 -25.17
CA HIS A 111 43.80 -11.46 -25.02
C HIS A 111 43.90 -12.31 -26.29
N ASN A 112 44.96 -13.11 -26.38
CA ASN A 112 45.33 -13.92 -27.53
C ASN A 112 44.27 -14.95 -28.00
N ASN A 113 43.21 -15.19 -27.22
CA ASN A 113 42.20 -16.22 -27.47
C ASN A 113 41.01 -15.78 -28.34
N TYR A 114 40.88 -14.49 -28.67
CA TYR A 114 39.72 -13.92 -29.39
C TYR A 114 40.08 -13.18 -30.69
N LYS A 115 41.23 -13.46 -31.31
CA LYS A 115 41.67 -12.79 -32.55
C LYS A 115 41.08 -13.39 -33.84
N PHE A 116 39.93 -14.07 -33.80
CA PHE A 116 39.44 -14.82 -34.98
C PHE A 116 38.75 -13.97 -36.05
N GLY A 117 38.22 -12.78 -35.74
CA GLY A 117 37.72 -11.86 -36.77
C GLY A 117 38.78 -11.53 -37.82
N PHE A 118 40.00 -11.22 -37.38
CA PHE A 118 41.17 -11.05 -38.27
C PHE A 118 41.57 -12.32 -39.02
N ARG A 119 41.37 -13.51 -38.44
CA ARG A 119 41.68 -14.79 -39.10
C ARG A 119 40.73 -15.11 -40.25
N TYR A 120 39.47 -14.72 -40.14
CA TYR A 120 38.45 -14.95 -41.17
C TYR A 120 38.21 -13.72 -42.07
N ASN A 121 38.87 -12.60 -41.76
CA ASN A 121 38.67 -11.29 -42.38
C ASN A 121 37.20 -10.84 -42.33
N LYS A 122 36.57 -11.00 -41.15
CA LYS A 122 35.16 -10.66 -40.90
C LYS A 122 35.00 -9.99 -39.54
N CYS A 123 34.12 -9.00 -39.52
CA CYS A 123 33.59 -8.41 -38.30
C CYS A 123 32.08 -8.64 -38.28
N ILE A 124 31.52 -8.81 -37.09
CA ILE A 124 30.10 -9.05 -36.87
C ILE A 124 29.52 -7.92 -36.02
N ILE A 125 28.28 -7.53 -36.31
CA ILE A 125 27.53 -6.60 -35.47
C ILE A 125 26.37 -7.41 -34.89
N PRO A 126 26.42 -7.79 -33.60
CA PRO A 126 25.31 -8.44 -32.92
C PRO A 126 24.17 -7.45 -32.65
N PHE A 127 22.93 -7.96 -32.53
CA PHE A 127 21.79 -7.11 -32.15
C PHE A 127 21.87 -6.59 -30.70
N ASP A 128 22.57 -7.30 -29.82
CA ASP A 128 22.81 -6.94 -28.42
C ASP A 128 24.29 -7.14 -28.08
N GLN A 129 24.91 -6.14 -27.46
CA GLN A 129 26.33 -6.19 -27.08
C GLN A 129 26.63 -7.17 -25.93
N ASN A 130 25.61 -7.56 -25.17
CA ASN A 130 25.70 -8.52 -24.08
C ASN A 130 25.71 -9.98 -24.56
N ILE A 131 25.68 -10.24 -25.88
CA ILE A 131 25.77 -11.60 -26.41
C ILE A 131 27.17 -12.17 -26.15
N LYS A 132 27.21 -13.24 -25.35
CA LYS A 132 28.40 -14.03 -25.02
C LYS A 132 28.68 -15.11 -26.04
N LYS A 133 27.63 -15.73 -26.60
CA LYS A 133 27.76 -16.81 -27.57
C LYS A 133 26.55 -16.95 -28.47
N ILE A 134 26.78 -17.24 -29.74
CA ILE A 134 25.78 -17.62 -30.74
C ILE A 134 26.12 -19.04 -31.18
N SER A 135 25.17 -19.97 -31.16
CA SER A 135 25.35 -21.37 -31.59
C SER A 135 24.22 -21.78 -32.52
N GLY A 136 24.54 -22.42 -33.64
CA GLY A 136 23.54 -22.82 -34.64
C GLY A 136 24.18 -23.48 -35.86
N ARG A 137 23.39 -23.67 -36.92
CA ARG A 137 23.90 -24.04 -38.24
C ARG A 137 24.14 -22.77 -39.05
N PHE A 138 25.32 -22.67 -39.62
CA PHE A 138 25.73 -21.58 -40.49
C PHE A 138 25.71 -22.05 -41.95
N VAL A 139 25.23 -21.20 -42.85
CA VAL A 139 25.19 -21.41 -44.31
C VAL A 139 25.48 -20.08 -44.97
N ASN A 140 26.55 -19.98 -45.78
CA ASN A 140 27.00 -18.76 -46.44
C ASN A 140 27.05 -17.53 -45.51
N ASP A 141 27.69 -17.67 -44.35
CA ASP A 141 27.77 -16.63 -43.29
C ASP A 141 26.46 -16.24 -42.58
N LYS A 142 25.33 -16.90 -42.89
CA LYS A 142 24.04 -16.69 -42.23
C LYS A 142 23.69 -17.81 -41.26
N LEU A 143 22.88 -17.53 -40.23
CA LEU A 143 22.27 -18.57 -39.40
C LEU A 143 20.99 -19.09 -40.04
N GLU A 144 20.89 -20.41 -40.08
CA GLU A 144 19.72 -21.14 -40.58
C GLU A 144 19.35 -22.24 -39.58
N GLY A 145 18.06 -22.48 -39.36
CA GLY A 145 17.58 -23.53 -38.45
C GLY A 145 17.65 -23.13 -36.97
N HIS A 146 17.79 -24.10 -36.08
CA HIS A 146 17.83 -23.85 -34.64
C HIS A 146 19.05 -23.01 -34.21
N VAL A 147 18.78 -21.95 -33.45
CA VAL A 147 19.79 -21.05 -32.88
C VAL A 147 19.61 -20.94 -31.37
N ARG A 148 20.76 -20.90 -30.68
CA ARG A 148 20.90 -20.53 -29.27
C ARG A 148 21.78 -19.29 -29.16
N VAL A 149 21.32 -18.29 -28.42
CA VAL A 149 22.07 -17.07 -28.08
C VAL A 149 22.25 -17.03 -26.56
N ASP A 150 23.47 -17.19 -26.07
CA ASP A 150 23.82 -17.05 -24.65
C ASP A 150 24.30 -15.61 -24.38
N PHE A 151 23.89 -15.02 -23.26
CA PHE A 151 24.27 -13.65 -22.84
C PHE A 151 25.30 -13.69 -21.70
N HIS A 152 25.98 -12.56 -21.45
CA HIS A 152 26.95 -12.42 -20.36
C HIS A 152 26.29 -12.49 -18.97
N SER A 153 25.02 -12.09 -18.87
CA SER A 153 24.13 -12.22 -17.69
C SER A 153 23.75 -13.67 -17.32
N GLY A 154 24.24 -14.69 -18.04
CA GLY A 154 23.87 -16.10 -17.82
C GLY A 154 22.52 -16.52 -18.42
N SER A 155 21.66 -15.57 -18.77
CA SER A 155 20.45 -15.81 -19.55
C SER A 155 20.76 -16.28 -20.98
N PHE A 156 19.78 -16.89 -21.66
CA PHE A 156 19.91 -17.33 -23.04
C PHE A 156 18.57 -17.33 -23.79
N ALA A 157 18.62 -17.19 -25.11
CA ALA A 157 17.48 -17.31 -26.01
C ALA A 157 17.61 -18.55 -26.92
N LEU A 158 16.48 -19.20 -27.22
CA LEU A 158 16.35 -20.32 -28.17
C LEU A 158 15.27 -19.97 -29.20
N GLY A 159 15.58 -20.12 -30.48
CA GLY A 159 14.62 -19.90 -31.56
C GLY A 159 15.01 -20.62 -32.86
N TYR A 160 14.21 -20.43 -33.90
CA TYR A 160 14.58 -20.77 -35.27
C TYR A 160 15.08 -19.50 -35.98
N ALA A 161 16.06 -19.62 -36.86
CA ALA A 161 16.54 -18.52 -37.67
C ALA A 161 16.46 -18.85 -39.17
N LYS A 162 16.17 -17.83 -39.97
CA LYS A 162 16.21 -17.88 -41.43
C LYS A 162 16.90 -16.63 -41.93
N GLY A 163 18.01 -16.78 -42.65
CA GLY A 163 18.83 -15.66 -43.10
C GLY A 163 19.39 -14.78 -41.98
N SER A 164 19.83 -15.35 -40.86
CA SER A 164 20.24 -14.63 -39.62
C SER A 164 19.17 -13.83 -38.88
N LYS A 165 17.90 -13.85 -39.28
CA LYS A 165 16.79 -13.29 -38.49
C LYS A 165 16.08 -14.38 -37.72
N PHE A 166 15.64 -14.13 -36.49
CA PHE A 166 14.71 -15.04 -35.81
C PHE A 166 13.40 -15.13 -36.60
N VAL A 167 12.87 -16.35 -36.72
CA VAL A 167 11.54 -16.64 -37.27
C VAL A 167 10.81 -17.63 -36.36
N GLY A 168 9.49 -17.50 -36.27
CA GLY A 168 8.67 -18.31 -35.39
C GLY A 168 8.84 -18.00 -33.90
N THR A 169 8.72 -19.03 -33.07
CA THR A 169 8.71 -18.91 -31.61
C THR A 169 10.14 -18.76 -31.04
N LEU A 170 10.37 -17.64 -30.36
CA LEU A 170 11.57 -17.28 -29.61
C LEU A 170 11.33 -17.42 -28.10
N ARG A 171 12.18 -18.18 -27.42
CA ARG A 171 12.11 -18.46 -25.99
C ARG A 171 13.29 -17.86 -25.25
N TRP A 172 13.04 -17.09 -24.21
CA TRP A 172 14.06 -16.49 -23.35
C TRP A 172 14.10 -17.21 -22.00
N PHE A 173 15.30 -17.50 -21.50
CA PHE A 173 15.53 -18.24 -20.26
C PHE A 173 16.50 -17.51 -19.34
N GLY A 174 16.28 -17.61 -18.03
CA GLY A 174 17.18 -17.10 -17.00
C GLY A 174 18.42 -17.97 -16.82
N GLU A 175 19.35 -17.51 -15.97
CA GLU A 175 20.51 -18.31 -15.55
C GLU A 175 20.06 -19.60 -14.83
N ASP A 176 18.98 -19.53 -14.06
CA ASP A 176 18.31 -20.66 -13.40
C ASP A 176 17.56 -21.60 -14.38
N ARG A 177 17.61 -21.30 -15.68
CA ARG A 177 16.98 -22.00 -16.80
C ARG A 177 15.45 -21.99 -16.79
N LYS A 178 14.79 -21.16 -15.99
CA LYS A 178 13.35 -20.95 -16.12
C LYS A 178 13.04 -20.09 -17.34
N LEU A 179 11.93 -20.37 -18.00
CA LEU A 179 11.41 -19.57 -19.12
C LEU A 179 10.96 -18.20 -18.57
N LEU A 180 11.54 -17.12 -19.09
CA LEU A 180 11.25 -15.73 -18.72
C LEU A 180 10.22 -15.08 -19.66
N LYS A 181 10.33 -15.35 -20.96
CA LYS A 181 9.51 -14.73 -22.01
C LYS A 181 9.34 -15.68 -23.20
N LEU A 182 8.14 -15.72 -23.75
CA LEU A 182 7.83 -16.35 -25.04
C LEU A 182 7.42 -15.26 -26.04
N GLU A 183 8.04 -15.25 -27.21
CA GLU A 183 7.84 -14.23 -28.24
C GLU A 183 7.69 -14.89 -29.62
N TYR A 184 6.93 -14.28 -30.52
CA TYR A 184 6.81 -14.74 -31.91
C TYR A 184 7.36 -13.67 -32.85
N VAL A 185 8.27 -14.07 -33.74
CA VAL A 185 8.98 -13.18 -34.67
C VAL A 185 8.72 -13.66 -36.10
N GLY A 186 8.16 -12.82 -36.97
CA GLY A 186 7.94 -13.21 -38.38
C GLY A 186 6.85 -12.41 -39.07
N LYS A 187 6.65 -12.65 -40.37
CA LYS A 187 5.36 -12.34 -41.02
C LYS A 187 4.35 -13.41 -40.59
N GLN A 188 3.18 -12.99 -40.10
CA GLN A 188 2.06 -13.94 -40.05
C GLN A 188 1.74 -14.42 -41.47
N PRO A 189 1.29 -15.67 -41.65
CA PRO A 189 0.82 -16.14 -42.95
C PRO A 189 -0.26 -15.19 -43.47
N SER A 190 -0.10 -14.70 -44.70
CA SER A 190 -1.06 -13.79 -45.31
C SER A 190 -2.46 -14.42 -45.37
N LYS A 191 -3.51 -13.62 -45.15
CA LYS A 191 -4.94 -13.97 -44.98
C LYS A 191 -5.63 -14.73 -46.15
N GLN A 192 -4.94 -15.59 -46.90
CA GLN A 192 -5.46 -16.28 -48.09
C GLN A 192 -6.21 -17.59 -47.79
N SER A 193 -6.20 -18.10 -46.54
CA SER A 193 -7.21 -19.05 -46.07
C SER A 193 -8.29 -18.30 -45.27
N GLN A 194 -9.52 -18.26 -45.78
CA GLN A 194 -10.65 -17.54 -45.17
C GLN A 194 -11.27 -18.23 -43.94
N GLU A 195 -10.73 -19.38 -43.50
CA GLU A 195 -11.24 -20.12 -42.35
C GLU A 195 -10.34 -19.95 -41.13
N GLU A 196 -10.93 -19.32 -40.10
CA GLU A 196 -10.47 -19.11 -38.73
C GLU A 196 -9.17 -18.28 -38.52
N PRO A 197 -9.22 -17.19 -37.74
CA PRO A 197 -8.03 -16.39 -37.41
C PRO A 197 -7.10 -17.13 -36.43
N SER A 198 -6.04 -17.74 -36.96
CA SER A 198 -4.99 -18.35 -36.14
C SER A 198 -4.41 -17.33 -35.17
N THR A 199 -4.59 -17.63 -33.88
CA THR A 199 -4.33 -16.70 -32.79
C THR A 199 -2.99 -17.04 -32.14
N ILE A 200 -1.96 -16.25 -32.46
CA ILE A 200 -0.64 -16.42 -31.85
C ILE A 200 -0.70 -15.98 -30.40
N LEU A 201 -0.23 -16.87 -29.52
CA LEU A 201 -0.22 -16.70 -28.08
C LEU A 201 1.17 -16.27 -27.61
N LEU A 202 1.27 -15.01 -27.17
CA LEU A 202 2.47 -14.52 -26.47
C LEU A 202 2.31 -14.81 -24.98
N LEU A 203 3.26 -15.53 -24.39
CA LEU A 203 3.34 -15.70 -22.94
C LEU A 203 4.32 -14.67 -22.37
N ILE A 204 3.75 -13.62 -21.78
CA ILE A 204 4.48 -12.60 -21.04
C ILE A 204 4.24 -12.87 -19.56
N GLN A 205 5.32 -13.12 -18.82
CA GLN A 205 5.29 -13.01 -17.37
C GLN A 205 5.45 -11.52 -17.03
N ASP A 206 4.42 -10.91 -16.44
CA ASP A 206 4.49 -9.53 -15.97
C ASP A 206 5.18 -9.42 -14.59
N GLU A 207 5.31 -8.21 -14.06
CA GLU A 207 5.94 -7.95 -12.77
C GLU A 207 5.17 -8.56 -11.58
N TYR A 208 3.88 -8.82 -11.74
CA TYR A 208 3.03 -9.53 -10.78
C TYR A 208 3.17 -11.06 -10.90
N LYS A 209 4.11 -11.53 -11.74
CA LYS A 209 4.39 -12.93 -12.10
C LYS A 209 3.31 -13.61 -12.94
N MET A 210 2.24 -12.89 -13.28
CA MET A 210 1.10 -13.41 -14.03
C MET A 210 1.48 -13.75 -15.47
N LYS A 211 1.03 -14.91 -15.95
CA LYS A 211 1.31 -15.41 -17.30
C LYS A 211 0.18 -14.99 -18.25
N ARG A 212 0.31 -13.83 -18.87
CA ARG A 212 -0.66 -13.34 -19.86
C ARG A 212 -0.55 -14.18 -21.14
N LEU A 213 -1.65 -14.74 -21.65
CA LEU A 213 -1.73 -15.36 -22.98
C LEU A 213 -2.34 -14.36 -23.97
N LEU A 214 -1.53 -13.44 -24.49
CA LEU A 214 -2.05 -12.39 -25.37
C LEU A 214 -2.40 -12.95 -26.75
N THR A 215 -3.64 -12.71 -27.17
CA THR A 215 -4.23 -13.09 -28.45
C THR A 215 -4.21 -11.90 -29.43
N GLN A 216 -3.43 -11.98 -30.50
CA GLN A 216 -3.12 -10.81 -31.35
C GLN A 216 -4.18 -10.44 -32.43
N GLN A 217 -5.47 -10.76 -32.23
CA GLN A 217 -6.54 -10.56 -33.22
C GLN A 217 -7.64 -9.57 -32.77
N SER A 218 -7.91 -8.60 -33.65
CA SER A 218 -8.98 -7.58 -33.68
C SER A 218 -9.81 -7.30 -32.41
N SER A 219 -9.55 -6.13 -31.81
CA SER A 219 -10.48 -5.11 -31.24
C SER A 219 -11.67 -5.47 -30.32
N LEU A 220 -12.12 -6.71 -30.21
CA LEU A 220 -13.34 -7.12 -29.51
C LEU A 220 -13.23 -8.48 -28.81
N VAL A 221 -12.16 -9.26 -29.03
CA VAL A 221 -11.96 -10.54 -28.33
C VAL A 221 -11.11 -10.29 -27.09
N GLY A 222 -11.73 -10.44 -25.92
CA GLY A 222 -11.12 -10.19 -24.61
C GLY A 222 -9.83 -10.98 -24.39
N ARG A 223 -8.88 -10.37 -23.67
CA ARG A 223 -7.57 -10.98 -23.44
C ARG A 223 -7.73 -12.25 -22.61
N ILE A 224 -7.20 -13.37 -23.12
CA ILE A 224 -7.16 -14.62 -22.37
C ILE A 224 -6.04 -14.51 -21.33
N LEU A 225 -6.42 -14.33 -20.08
CA LEU A 225 -5.54 -14.39 -18.93
C LEU A 225 -5.43 -15.82 -18.44
N VAL A 226 -4.25 -16.15 -17.92
CA VAL A 226 -3.95 -17.47 -17.36
C VAL A 226 -3.31 -17.29 -16.00
N THR A 227 -3.86 -17.96 -15.01
CA THR A 227 -3.33 -18.01 -13.65
C THR A 227 -2.01 -18.80 -13.61
N ASP A 228 -1.22 -18.62 -12.56
CA ASP A 228 0.12 -19.22 -12.45
C ASP A 228 0.15 -20.76 -12.58
N ASN A 229 -0.94 -21.41 -12.17
CA ASN A 229 -1.23 -22.84 -12.24
C ASN A 229 -1.90 -23.30 -13.56
N PHE A 230 -2.01 -22.42 -14.56
CA PHE A 230 -2.64 -22.65 -15.87
C PHE A 230 -4.16 -22.90 -15.89
N GLN A 231 -4.84 -22.83 -14.74
CA GLN A 231 -6.28 -23.02 -14.63
C GLN A 231 -6.92 -22.14 -13.52
N PRO A 232 -8.01 -21.40 -13.79
CA PRO A 232 -8.77 -21.35 -15.05
C PRO A 232 -8.16 -20.43 -16.11
N LEU A 233 -8.50 -20.69 -17.37
CA LEU A 233 -8.43 -19.68 -18.43
C LEU A 233 -9.55 -18.64 -18.21
N ILE A 234 -9.22 -17.36 -18.25
CA ILE A 234 -10.15 -16.26 -17.97
C ILE A 234 -10.13 -15.30 -19.16
N SER A 235 -11.28 -14.82 -19.62
CA SER A 235 -11.35 -13.71 -20.60
C SER A 235 -11.92 -12.48 -19.93
N CYS A 236 -11.27 -11.33 -20.08
CA CYS A 236 -11.67 -10.05 -19.48
C CYS A 236 -11.58 -8.88 -20.45
N GLU A 237 -12.32 -7.82 -20.15
CA GLU A 237 -12.02 -6.45 -20.58
C GLU A 237 -10.91 -5.88 -19.65
N GLN A 238 -9.93 -5.15 -20.20
CA GLN A 238 -8.87 -4.53 -19.38
C GLN A 238 -9.24 -3.08 -19.07
N GLU A 239 -9.29 -2.73 -17.77
CA GLU A 239 -9.48 -1.35 -17.30
C GLU A 239 -8.13 -0.66 -17.07
N SER A 240 -7.18 -1.38 -16.47
CA SER A 240 -5.82 -0.90 -16.19
C SER A 240 -4.81 -2.06 -16.22
N GLU A 241 -3.51 -1.82 -16.01
CA GLU A 241 -2.50 -2.89 -15.95
C GLU A 241 -2.74 -3.90 -14.82
N GLU A 242 -3.38 -3.46 -13.74
CA GLU A 242 -3.72 -4.24 -12.55
C GLU A 242 -5.20 -4.70 -12.51
N ILE A 243 -6.11 -3.95 -13.15
CA ILE A 243 -7.56 -4.14 -13.01
C ILE A 243 -8.18 -4.62 -14.32
N PHE A 244 -8.93 -5.72 -14.21
CA PHE A 244 -9.70 -6.31 -15.28
C PHE A 244 -11.18 -6.40 -14.87
N HIS A 245 -12.08 -6.17 -15.82
CA HIS A 245 -13.52 -6.16 -15.60
C HIS A 245 -14.23 -7.06 -16.62
N GLN A 246 -15.51 -7.37 -16.32
CA GLN A 246 -16.31 -8.33 -17.08
C GLN A 246 -15.62 -9.70 -17.29
N CYS A 247 -14.69 -10.07 -16.39
CA CYS A 247 -13.96 -11.32 -16.44
C CYS A 247 -14.92 -12.52 -16.32
N TYR A 248 -14.74 -13.53 -17.15
CA TYR A 248 -15.41 -14.82 -17.00
C TYR A 248 -14.43 -15.97 -17.22
N VAL A 249 -14.67 -17.07 -16.52
CA VAL A 249 -13.96 -18.33 -16.76
C VAL A 249 -14.39 -18.88 -18.11
N ILE A 250 -13.43 -19.31 -18.91
CA ILE A 250 -13.67 -19.99 -20.18
C ILE A 250 -13.85 -21.48 -19.88
N GLU A 251 -15.04 -22.02 -20.16
CA GLU A 251 -15.37 -23.41 -19.81
C GLU A 251 -14.74 -24.45 -20.74
N LYS A 252 -14.60 -24.13 -22.04
CA LYS A 252 -13.94 -25.03 -23.01
C LYS A 252 -13.13 -24.23 -24.01
N VAL A 253 -11.94 -24.75 -24.29
CA VAL A 253 -11.04 -24.24 -25.33
C VAL A 253 -10.60 -25.40 -26.20
N ARG A 254 -11.03 -25.41 -27.46
CA ARG A 254 -10.46 -26.31 -28.46
C ARG A 254 -9.17 -25.69 -28.98
N SER A 255 -8.06 -26.30 -28.63
CA SER A 255 -6.73 -25.92 -29.08
C SER A 255 -6.13 -27.01 -29.97
N LYS A 256 -5.18 -26.60 -30.82
CA LYS A 256 -4.28 -27.52 -31.52
C LYS A 256 -2.84 -27.10 -31.18
N ILE A 257 -2.15 -27.94 -30.41
CA ILE A 257 -0.72 -27.77 -30.17
C ILE A 257 0.01 -28.13 -31.46
N ASN A 258 0.53 -27.12 -32.15
CA ASN A 258 1.45 -27.29 -33.26
C ASN A 258 2.85 -26.92 -32.75
N ASP A 259 3.59 -27.92 -32.26
CA ASP A 259 4.97 -27.73 -31.82
C ASP A 259 5.09 -26.72 -30.64
N CYS A 260 5.87 -25.63 -30.77
CA CYS A 260 6.00 -24.56 -29.80
C CYS A 260 4.89 -23.50 -29.92
N SER A 261 3.87 -23.72 -30.76
CA SER A 261 2.71 -22.85 -30.92
C SER A 261 1.41 -23.56 -30.50
N ILE A 262 0.47 -22.79 -29.98
CA ILE A 262 -0.92 -23.21 -29.79
C ILE A 262 -1.77 -22.42 -30.80
N ASP A 263 -2.63 -23.12 -31.52
CA ASP A 263 -3.72 -22.55 -32.32
C ASP A 263 -5.03 -22.70 -31.55
N LEU A 264 -5.74 -21.60 -31.28
CA LEU A 264 -7.04 -21.60 -30.58
C LEU A 264 -8.18 -21.57 -31.61
N LYS A 265 -8.91 -22.68 -31.70
CA LYS A 265 -9.94 -22.90 -32.73
C LYS A 265 -11.35 -22.55 -32.26
N GLN A 266 -11.65 -22.84 -31.00
CA GLN A 266 -12.97 -22.55 -30.44
C GLN A 266 -12.85 -22.21 -28.95
N ILE A 267 -13.55 -21.15 -28.55
CA ILE A 267 -13.67 -20.67 -27.16
C ILE A 267 -15.17 -20.61 -26.88
N SER A 268 -15.68 -21.42 -25.94
CA SER A 268 -17.08 -21.32 -25.52
C SER A 268 -17.19 -20.52 -24.22
N GLN A 269 -18.00 -19.45 -24.27
CA GLN A 269 -18.55 -18.83 -23.05
C GLN A 269 -19.64 -19.73 -22.46
N PRO A 270 -19.98 -19.59 -21.16
CA PRO A 270 -21.15 -20.25 -20.58
C PRO A 270 -22.43 -19.90 -21.35
N GLU A 271 -23.24 -20.88 -21.72
CA GLU A 271 -24.38 -20.72 -22.65
C GLU A 271 -25.63 -20.03 -22.07
N SER A 272 -25.56 -19.38 -20.89
CA SER A 272 -26.76 -18.83 -20.22
C SER A 272 -26.59 -17.45 -19.58
N ASP A 273 -27.72 -16.78 -19.34
CA ASP A 273 -27.83 -15.44 -18.73
C ASP A 273 -27.26 -15.35 -17.30
N ALA A 274 -26.88 -16.48 -16.69
CA ALA A 274 -26.03 -16.50 -15.51
C ALA A 274 -24.56 -16.21 -15.85
N LYS A 275 -24.29 -15.16 -16.64
CA LYS A 275 -22.98 -14.55 -16.81
C LYS A 275 -22.54 -13.94 -15.48
N LYS A 276 -22.09 -14.79 -14.56
CA LYS A 276 -21.30 -14.42 -13.39
C LYS A 276 -19.96 -13.90 -13.90
N THR A 277 -19.95 -12.67 -14.38
CA THR A 277 -18.72 -11.94 -14.59
C THR A 277 -18.15 -11.50 -13.25
N PHE A 278 -16.85 -11.29 -13.18
CA PHE A 278 -16.18 -10.68 -12.04
C PHE A 278 -15.28 -9.54 -12.51
N SER A 279 -14.89 -8.69 -11.57
CA SER A 279 -13.71 -7.84 -11.74
C SER A 279 -12.56 -8.47 -10.95
N TRP A 280 -11.33 -8.33 -11.44
CA TRP A 280 -10.13 -8.94 -10.89
C TRP A 280 -9.03 -7.90 -10.74
N ASN A 281 -8.51 -7.79 -9.52
CA ASN A 281 -7.33 -6.99 -9.21
C ASN A 281 -6.12 -7.91 -9.10
N LEU A 282 -5.21 -7.86 -10.08
CA LEU A 282 -4.03 -8.73 -10.15
C LEU A 282 -3.09 -8.53 -8.95
N LYS A 283 -2.92 -7.28 -8.50
CA LYS A 283 -2.02 -6.90 -7.40
C LYS A 283 -2.35 -7.61 -6.08
N SER A 284 -3.63 -7.93 -5.87
CA SER A 284 -4.16 -8.57 -4.66
C SER A 284 -4.72 -9.99 -4.88
N ASP A 285 -4.73 -10.48 -6.13
CA ASP A 285 -5.53 -11.62 -6.62
C ASP A 285 -7.02 -11.60 -6.17
N HIS A 286 -7.55 -10.45 -5.79
CA HIS A 286 -8.93 -10.34 -5.30
C HIS A 286 -9.91 -10.30 -6.48
N LYS A 287 -10.99 -11.09 -6.39
CA LYS A 287 -12.00 -11.28 -7.44
C LYS A 287 -13.38 -10.94 -6.87
N VAL A 288 -14.06 -9.97 -7.46
CA VAL A 288 -15.38 -9.49 -7.03
C VAL A 288 -16.40 -9.82 -8.11
N TRP A 289 -17.35 -10.71 -7.81
CA TRP A 289 -18.36 -11.12 -8.78
C TRP A 289 -19.45 -10.06 -8.93
N HIS A 290 -19.99 -9.91 -10.14
CA HIS A 290 -21.07 -8.98 -10.43
C HIS A 290 -22.29 -9.29 -9.56
N GLY A 291 -22.78 -8.30 -8.80
CA GLY A 291 -23.87 -8.45 -7.84
C GLY A 291 -23.48 -9.00 -6.46
N GLN A 292 -22.22 -9.36 -6.22
CA GLN A 292 -21.71 -9.41 -4.85
C GLN A 292 -21.49 -8.00 -4.32
N SER A 293 -21.61 -7.82 -2.99
CA SER A 293 -21.11 -6.61 -2.35
C SER A 293 -19.64 -6.43 -2.74
N LYS A 294 -19.32 -5.25 -3.26
CA LYS A 294 -17.99 -4.90 -3.78
C LYS A 294 -16.91 -4.94 -2.70
N PHE A 295 -17.32 -5.01 -1.44
CA PHE A 295 -16.50 -5.11 -0.26
C PHE A 295 -16.96 -6.35 0.51
N LYS A 296 -16.07 -7.32 0.65
CA LYS A 296 -16.36 -8.63 1.27
C LYS A 296 -16.77 -8.48 2.75
N GLU A 297 -16.30 -7.42 3.38
CA GLU A 297 -16.54 -7.03 4.77
C GLU A 297 -17.78 -6.13 4.93
N CYS A 298 -18.46 -5.74 3.84
CA CYS A 298 -19.63 -4.86 3.91
C CYS A 298 -20.95 -5.58 3.63
N SER A 299 -21.73 -5.75 4.69
CA SER A 299 -23.17 -5.98 4.61
C SER A 299 -23.94 -4.65 4.64
N PRO A 300 -24.98 -4.46 3.80
CA PRO A 300 -25.93 -3.35 3.93
C PRO A 300 -26.92 -3.55 5.09
N GLU A 301 -26.95 -4.73 5.70
CA GLU A 301 -27.77 -5.06 6.87
C GLU A 301 -27.09 -4.57 8.15
N TRP A 302 -27.88 -4.32 9.20
CA TRP A 302 -27.37 -3.84 10.49
C TRP A 302 -26.86 -5.00 11.35
N GLU A 303 -25.56 -5.06 11.52
CA GLU A 303 -24.87 -5.94 12.46
C GLU A 303 -24.95 -5.37 13.88
N THR A 304 -25.45 -6.19 14.83
CA THR A 304 -25.61 -5.80 16.24
C THR A 304 -24.74 -6.62 17.20
N GLU A 305 -24.02 -7.62 16.70
CA GLU A 305 -23.06 -8.43 17.46
C GLU A 305 -21.62 -8.08 17.07
N ALA A 306 -20.67 -8.28 17.99
CA ALA A 306 -19.24 -8.00 17.78
C ALA A 306 -18.91 -6.61 17.16
N ILE A 307 -19.73 -5.60 17.48
CA ILE A 307 -19.72 -4.26 16.85
C ILE A 307 -18.31 -3.66 16.76
N THR A 308 -17.61 -3.61 17.89
CA THR A 308 -16.23 -3.11 18.00
C THR A 308 -15.25 -3.85 17.09
N ASP A 309 -15.38 -5.16 16.93
CA ASP A 309 -14.49 -5.95 16.07
C ASP A 309 -14.81 -5.78 14.58
N GLY A 310 -16.09 -5.59 14.23
CA GLY A 310 -16.50 -5.22 12.87
C GLY A 310 -15.91 -3.87 12.46
N ILE A 311 -16.09 -2.85 13.31
CA ILE A 311 -15.51 -1.51 13.11
C ILE A 311 -13.98 -1.59 13.01
N ARG A 312 -13.32 -2.30 13.94
CA ARG A 312 -11.85 -2.44 13.95
C ARG A 312 -11.31 -3.15 12.70
N LYS A 313 -11.99 -4.18 12.19
CA LYS A 313 -11.62 -4.85 10.93
C LYS A 313 -11.76 -3.92 9.73
N TRP A 314 -12.85 -3.14 9.66
CA TRP A 314 -13.04 -2.15 8.62
C TRP A 314 -11.96 -1.06 8.67
N ILE A 315 -11.68 -0.48 9.86
CA ILE A 315 -10.60 0.52 10.02
C ILE A 315 -9.24 -0.06 9.56
N LYS A 316 -8.88 -1.28 9.97
CA LYS A 316 -7.62 -1.93 9.54
C LYS A 316 -7.55 -2.15 8.03
N SER A 317 -8.68 -2.39 7.36
CA SER A 317 -8.78 -2.43 5.89
C SER A 317 -8.58 -1.05 5.25
N MET A 318 -9.16 0.00 5.83
CA MET A 318 -8.99 1.38 5.35
C MET A 318 -7.58 1.93 5.57
N GLU A 319 -6.91 1.52 6.66
CA GLU A 319 -5.53 1.91 7.00
C GLU A 319 -4.46 1.23 6.12
N ASN A 320 -4.76 0.09 5.50
CA ASN A 320 -3.82 -0.61 4.61
C ASN A 320 -3.70 0.12 3.26
N ASP A 321 -2.61 0.88 3.09
CA ASP A 321 -2.28 1.67 1.90
C ASP A 321 -2.16 0.82 0.61
N LYS A 322 -1.66 -0.41 0.73
CA LYS A 322 -1.41 -1.32 -0.42
C LYS A 322 -2.67 -1.95 -1.00
N SER A 323 -3.73 -2.10 -0.21
CA SER A 323 -5.05 -2.45 -0.72
C SER A 323 -5.83 -1.17 -0.99
N ASP A 324 -6.30 -0.93 -2.21
CA ASP A 324 -7.41 -0.01 -2.45
C ASP A 324 -8.71 -0.75 -2.10
N PRO A 325 -9.32 -0.58 -0.92
CA PRO A 325 -10.55 -1.30 -0.60
C PRO A 325 -11.69 -0.94 -1.57
N PHE A 326 -11.61 0.21 -2.25
CA PHE A 326 -12.64 0.75 -3.13
C PHE A 326 -12.41 0.41 -4.62
N TRP A 327 -11.39 -0.41 -4.96
CA TRP A 327 -11.09 -0.76 -6.36
C TRP A 327 -12.30 -1.38 -7.06
N ALA A 328 -13.11 -2.12 -6.29
CA ALA A 328 -14.30 -2.80 -6.75
C ALA A 328 -15.51 -1.89 -7.05
N GLU A 329 -15.49 -0.58 -6.71
CA GLU A 329 -16.51 0.38 -7.18
C GLU A 329 -16.40 0.59 -8.70
N THR A 330 -16.96 -0.33 -9.48
CA THR A 330 -17.26 -0.11 -10.90
C THR A 330 -18.26 1.03 -11.03
N PHE A 331 -18.04 1.90 -12.02
CA PHE A 331 -19.02 2.90 -12.44
C PHE A 331 -20.18 2.18 -13.15
N GLU A 332 -21.17 1.71 -12.38
CA GLU A 332 -22.27 0.86 -12.86
C GLU A 332 -23.09 1.48 -13.99
N ASN A 333 -23.09 2.81 -14.10
CA ASN A 333 -23.68 3.53 -15.21
C ASN A 333 -22.59 4.05 -16.15
N ARG A 334 -22.46 3.40 -17.31
CA ARG A 334 -21.72 3.90 -18.49
C ARG A 334 -22.43 5.11 -19.11
N GLU A 335 -22.59 6.21 -18.37
CA GLU A 335 -22.73 7.50 -19.05
C GLU A 335 -21.43 7.76 -19.82
N PRO A 336 -21.48 8.13 -21.12
CA PRO A 336 -20.27 8.32 -21.91
C PRO A 336 -19.40 9.43 -21.30
N TRP A 337 -18.21 9.03 -20.85
CA TRP A 337 -17.24 9.91 -20.18
C TRP A 337 -16.60 10.85 -21.22
N ILE A 338 -17.21 12.02 -21.40
CA ILE A 338 -16.77 13.13 -22.27
C ILE A 338 -16.15 12.63 -23.59
N GLU A 339 -16.99 12.16 -24.52
CA GLU A 339 -16.54 11.69 -25.84
C GLU A 339 -15.87 12.79 -26.71
N ASN A 340 -15.94 14.07 -26.29
CA ASN A 340 -15.31 15.19 -26.98
C ASN A 340 -13.96 15.56 -26.35
N SER A 341 -12.89 15.18 -27.05
CA SER A 341 -11.49 15.52 -26.72
C SER A 341 -11.19 17.02 -26.68
N GLU A 342 -12.11 17.89 -27.10
CA GLU A 342 -12.00 19.35 -27.03
C GLU A 342 -12.32 19.94 -25.64
N GLY A 343 -12.73 19.11 -24.67
CA GLY A 343 -13.21 19.55 -23.36
C GLY A 343 -12.58 18.91 -22.13
N LEU A 344 -11.47 18.15 -22.26
CA LEU A 344 -10.79 17.55 -21.11
C LEU A 344 -10.33 18.64 -20.13
N PRO A 345 -10.70 18.58 -18.82
CA PRO A 345 -10.29 19.57 -17.86
C PRO A 345 -8.78 19.45 -17.59
N SER A 346 -8.01 20.42 -18.10
CA SER A 346 -6.59 20.59 -17.80
C SER A 346 -6.32 20.96 -16.32
N THR A 347 -7.39 21.11 -15.52
CA THR A 347 -7.36 21.53 -14.13
C THR A 347 -8.00 20.47 -13.24
N ILE A 348 -7.26 20.02 -12.24
CA ILE A 348 -7.74 19.21 -11.12
C ILE A 348 -8.04 20.16 -9.95
N SER A 349 -9.27 20.12 -9.42
CA SER A 349 -9.74 20.93 -8.30
C SER A 349 -10.06 20.01 -7.12
N LEU A 350 -9.22 20.05 -6.09
CA LEU A 350 -9.40 19.31 -4.84
C LEU A 350 -9.99 20.24 -3.76
N ARG A 351 -11.02 19.79 -3.06
CA ARG A 351 -11.64 20.54 -1.97
C ARG A 351 -11.60 19.73 -0.68
N PHE A 352 -11.13 20.35 0.40
CA PHE A 352 -11.03 19.74 1.72
C PHE A 352 -11.60 20.71 2.78
N PRO A 353 -12.93 20.74 2.97
CA PRO A 353 -13.62 21.73 3.82
C PRO A 353 -13.13 21.75 5.28
N ASP A 354 -12.62 20.62 5.77
CA ASP A 354 -12.11 20.39 7.11
C ASP A 354 -10.69 20.93 7.35
N LEU A 355 -9.98 21.30 6.27
CA LEU A 355 -8.69 21.98 6.32
C LEU A 355 -8.82 23.52 6.34
N GLN A 356 -10.04 24.06 6.24
CA GLN A 356 -10.26 25.50 6.13
C GLN A 356 -9.68 26.27 7.32
N GLY A 357 -8.95 27.35 7.03
CA GLY A 357 -8.39 28.24 8.06
C GLY A 357 -7.07 27.76 8.68
N ARG A 358 -6.54 26.61 8.27
CA ARG A 358 -5.25 26.11 8.72
C ARG A 358 -4.11 26.72 7.90
N ASN A 359 -3.04 27.14 8.57
CA ASN A 359 -1.89 27.78 7.93
C ASN A 359 -0.97 26.82 7.14
N PHE A 360 -1.37 25.56 6.96
CA PHE A 360 -0.69 24.58 6.09
C PHE A 360 -0.36 25.18 4.71
N ALA A 361 -1.32 25.83 4.07
CA ALA A 361 -1.17 26.47 2.76
C ALA A 361 -0.13 27.61 2.67
N SER A 362 0.38 28.10 3.81
CA SER A 362 1.31 29.25 3.88
C SER A 362 2.77 28.86 4.09
N ASP A 363 3.06 27.58 4.35
CA ASP A 363 4.42 27.08 4.48
C ASP A 363 4.99 26.80 3.07
N PRO A 364 6.10 27.45 2.67
CA PRO A 364 6.67 27.33 1.33
C PRO A 364 7.31 25.96 1.04
N HIS A 365 7.27 25.00 1.97
CA HIS A 365 7.79 23.65 1.81
C HIS A 365 6.72 22.60 1.45
N TYR A 366 5.46 23.01 1.22
CA TYR A 366 4.45 22.12 0.64
C TYR A 366 4.78 21.86 -0.83
N GLY A 367 5.06 20.60 -1.16
CA GLY A 367 5.05 20.11 -2.53
C GLY A 367 3.81 19.24 -2.75
N ILE A 368 3.35 19.14 -3.99
CA ILE A 368 2.25 18.24 -4.32
C ILE A 368 2.69 17.35 -5.48
N LYS A 369 2.54 16.02 -5.30
CA LYS A 369 2.92 15.02 -6.28
C LYS A 369 1.70 14.14 -6.59
N ILE A 370 0.92 14.58 -7.56
CA ILE A 370 -0.15 13.74 -8.10
C ILE A 370 0.49 12.58 -8.86
N THR A 371 0.17 11.35 -8.46
CA THR A 371 0.63 10.12 -9.13
C THR A 371 -0.61 9.40 -9.68
N THR A 372 -0.54 8.84 -10.89
CA THR A 372 -1.60 7.93 -11.37
C THR A 372 -1.43 6.54 -10.73
N GLN A 373 -2.42 5.66 -10.85
CA GLN A 373 -2.27 4.26 -10.45
C GLN A 373 -1.06 3.56 -11.11
N HIS A 374 -0.64 3.99 -12.30
CA HIS A 374 0.54 3.47 -13.03
C HIS A 374 1.89 4.07 -12.57
N GLY A 375 1.90 4.88 -11.51
CA GLY A 375 3.13 5.51 -11.02
C GLY A 375 3.56 6.76 -11.81
N ASP A 376 2.83 7.14 -12.88
CA ASP A 376 3.13 8.36 -13.63
C ASP A 376 2.92 9.58 -12.74
N SER A 377 3.98 10.36 -12.56
CA SER A 377 3.91 11.62 -11.84
C SER A 377 3.40 12.72 -12.77
N LEU A 378 2.21 13.26 -12.49
CA LEU A 378 1.66 14.36 -13.28
C LEU A 378 2.49 15.62 -13.04
N LYS A 379 2.90 16.28 -14.13
CA LYS A 379 3.56 17.58 -14.02
C LYS A 379 2.53 18.64 -13.67
N ILE A 380 2.57 19.10 -12.43
CA ILE A 380 1.84 20.30 -12.00
C ILE A 380 2.49 21.52 -12.65
N VAL A 381 1.70 22.29 -13.39
CA VAL A 381 2.12 23.48 -14.15
C VAL A 381 1.81 24.76 -13.39
N LYS A 382 0.74 24.73 -12.59
CA LYS A 382 0.29 25.84 -11.77
C LYS A 382 -0.39 25.31 -10.52
N GLU A 383 -0.03 25.86 -9.38
CA GLU A 383 -0.71 25.66 -8.09
C GLU A 383 -1.42 26.96 -7.73
N ASN A 384 -2.72 26.86 -7.45
CA ASN A 384 -3.59 27.99 -7.17
C ASN A 384 -4.38 27.68 -5.89
N TRP A 385 -4.02 28.34 -4.79
CA TRP A 385 -4.83 28.36 -3.56
C TRP A 385 -5.87 29.46 -3.71
N THR A 386 -7.03 29.11 -4.30
CA THR A 386 -8.09 30.08 -4.60
C THR A 386 -8.93 30.43 -3.38
N GLU A 387 -9.16 29.45 -2.49
CA GLU A 387 -9.96 29.60 -1.28
C GLU A 387 -9.32 28.79 -0.13
N LYS A 388 -9.66 29.11 1.13
CA LYS A 388 -9.02 28.48 2.31
C LYS A 388 -9.21 26.97 2.43
N ASP A 389 -10.16 26.38 1.71
CA ASP A 389 -10.48 24.95 1.63
C ASP A 389 -10.31 24.33 0.23
N ARG A 390 -9.81 25.10 -0.75
CA ARG A 390 -9.78 24.69 -2.15
C ARG A 390 -8.40 24.85 -2.78
N MET A 391 -7.90 23.75 -3.32
CA MET A 391 -6.66 23.68 -4.08
C MET A 391 -6.94 23.38 -5.55
N GLU A 392 -6.50 24.25 -6.44
CA GLU A 392 -6.57 24.04 -7.89
C GLU A 392 -5.18 23.80 -8.48
N PHE A 393 -5.07 22.75 -9.28
CA PHE A 393 -3.85 22.31 -9.97
C PHE A 393 -4.08 22.26 -11.46
N VAL A 394 -3.25 22.94 -12.25
CA VAL A 394 -3.23 22.70 -13.70
C VAL A 394 -2.24 21.57 -13.96
N ALA A 395 -2.75 20.41 -14.42
CA ALA A 395 -1.96 19.22 -14.70
C ALA A 395 -1.85 18.99 -16.21
N GLN A 396 -0.62 18.87 -16.72
CA GLN A 396 -0.39 18.46 -18.11
C GLN A 396 -0.17 16.95 -18.18
N THR A 397 -1.18 16.20 -18.63
CA THR A 397 -0.99 14.81 -19.08
C THR A 397 -0.40 14.78 -20.49
N LYS A 398 0.32 13.71 -20.84
CA LYS A 398 0.75 13.43 -22.21
C LYS A 398 -0.12 12.39 -22.92
N SER A 399 -0.99 11.70 -22.19
CA SER A 399 -1.94 10.73 -22.75
C SER A 399 -3.39 11.15 -22.44
N ASN A 400 -4.30 10.55 -23.20
CA ASN A 400 -5.74 10.74 -23.04
C ASN A 400 -6.34 9.87 -21.92
N ASP A 401 -5.52 9.13 -21.17
CA ASP A 401 -5.94 8.09 -20.22
C ASP A 401 -6.35 8.66 -18.85
N TRP A 402 -7.23 9.66 -18.84
CA TRP A 402 -7.84 10.25 -17.63
C TRP A 402 -8.83 9.30 -16.92
N LEU A 403 -8.84 8.02 -17.27
CA LEU A 403 -9.87 7.02 -16.94
C LEU A 403 -9.62 6.24 -15.62
N GLN A 404 -8.72 6.71 -14.75
CA GLN A 404 -8.16 5.88 -13.69
C GLN A 404 -8.13 6.54 -12.30
N THR A 405 -8.10 5.68 -11.28
CA THR A 405 -7.85 6.06 -9.88
C THR A 405 -6.56 6.89 -9.76
N LEU A 406 -6.61 7.95 -8.97
CA LEU A 406 -5.49 8.89 -8.80
C LEU A 406 -4.99 8.85 -7.36
N ASP A 407 -3.74 8.42 -7.20
CA ASP A 407 -3.02 8.39 -5.94
C ASP A 407 -2.32 9.74 -5.74
N ILE A 408 -3.05 10.66 -5.09
CA ILE A 408 -2.61 12.03 -4.87
C ILE A 408 -1.66 12.08 -3.65
N GLU A 409 -0.37 11.92 -3.93
CA GLU A 409 0.70 12.02 -2.95
C GLU A 409 1.02 13.50 -2.64
N GLY A 410 0.24 14.10 -1.75
CA GLY A 410 0.46 15.44 -1.18
C GLY A 410 1.71 15.54 -0.31
N ARG A 411 2.90 15.37 -0.91
CA ARG A 411 4.17 15.40 -0.18
C ARG A 411 4.48 16.79 0.39
N LEU A 412 4.18 16.93 1.67
CA LEU A 412 4.93 17.75 2.60
C LEU A 412 6.41 17.33 2.63
N ILE A 413 7.18 17.79 1.63
CA ILE A 413 8.60 17.49 1.49
C ILE A 413 9.38 18.38 2.45
N ASN A 414 9.90 17.77 3.52
CA ASN A 414 11.22 18.17 3.98
C ASN A 414 12.27 17.36 3.21
N PHE A 415 13.24 18.04 2.59
CA PHE A 415 14.15 17.45 1.61
C PHE A 415 15.32 16.70 2.28
N ASN A 416 15.33 15.37 2.20
CA ASN A 416 16.51 14.53 1.89
C ASN A 416 16.18 13.03 2.01
N THR A 417 16.47 12.24 0.97
CA THR A 417 16.81 10.78 0.93
C THR A 417 16.33 10.12 -0.38
N ASP A 418 17.26 9.65 -1.21
CA ASP A 418 17.00 9.21 -2.60
C ASP A 418 16.57 7.75 -2.77
N ASN A 419 15.65 7.24 -1.94
CA ASN A 419 15.11 5.89 -2.12
C ASN A 419 13.56 5.87 -1.98
N PRO A 420 12.80 5.57 -3.05
CA PRO A 420 11.34 5.57 -3.01
C PRO A 420 10.72 4.31 -2.40
N LEU A 421 11.39 3.14 -2.46
CA LEU A 421 10.81 1.86 -2.01
C LEU A 421 10.91 1.64 -0.50
N LEU A 422 11.77 2.38 0.20
CA LEU A 422 11.88 2.37 1.67
C LEU A 422 10.86 3.30 2.37
N ARG A 423 10.07 4.09 1.62
CA ARG A 423 9.12 5.08 2.18
C ARG A 423 7.73 4.55 2.53
N LEU A 424 7.42 3.29 2.20
CA LEU A 424 6.11 2.64 2.40
C LEU A 424 6.07 1.67 3.59
N LYS A 425 6.97 1.83 4.57
CA LYS A 425 6.94 1.09 5.84
C LYS A 425 6.59 1.95 7.04
N GLU A 426 6.98 3.22 7.03
CA GLU A 426 6.47 4.22 7.97
C GLU A 426 6.22 5.52 7.20
N PRO A 427 4.97 6.04 7.16
CA PRO A 427 4.74 7.39 6.67
C PRO A 427 5.40 8.36 7.65
N SER A 428 6.51 8.96 7.22
CA SER A 428 7.21 9.97 8.02
C SER A 428 6.21 11.02 8.52
N ASN A 429 6.35 11.42 9.79
CA ASN A 429 5.36 12.10 10.64
C ASN A 429 4.83 13.48 10.15
N LYS A 430 4.90 13.79 8.86
CA LYS A 430 4.45 15.04 8.26
C LYS A 430 3.73 14.86 6.91
N THR A 431 3.56 13.66 6.38
CA THR A 431 2.98 13.50 5.02
C THR A 431 1.45 13.49 5.04
N PHE A 432 0.80 14.29 4.18
CA PHE A 432 -0.65 14.23 3.92
C PHE A 432 -0.89 13.49 2.60
N TYR A 433 -1.61 12.38 2.62
CA TYR A 433 -1.82 11.53 1.44
C TYR A 433 -3.32 11.38 1.17
N VAL A 434 -3.72 11.45 -0.10
CA VAL A 434 -5.12 11.38 -0.53
C VAL A 434 -5.23 10.34 -1.63
N GLN A 435 -6.16 9.40 -1.47
CA GLN A 435 -6.44 8.38 -2.47
C GLN A 435 -7.93 8.39 -2.79
N GLY A 436 -8.26 8.45 -4.08
CA GLY A 436 -9.62 8.52 -4.57
C GLY A 436 -9.69 8.52 -6.09
N LYS A 437 -10.90 8.44 -6.63
CA LYS A 437 -11.14 8.56 -8.07
C LYS A 437 -11.42 10.02 -8.43
N ILE A 438 -11.11 10.41 -9.66
CA ILE A 438 -11.41 11.75 -10.18
C ILE A 438 -12.42 11.64 -11.32
N ARG A 439 -13.47 12.48 -11.28
CA ARG A 439 -14.44 12.71 -12.36
C ARG A 439 -14.44 14.19 -12.69
N ASN A 440 -14.31 14.54 -13.98
CA ASN A 440 -14.34 15.93 -14.45
C ASN A 440 -13.34 16.86 -13.73
N GLY A 441 -12.15 16.35 -13.37
CA GLY A 441 -11.13 17.09 -12.63
C GLY A 441 -11.39 17.25 -11.12
N GLN A 442 -12.42 16.61 -10.57
CA GLN A 442 -12.79 16.70 -9.16
C GLN A 442 -12.87 15.31 -8.50
N LEU A 443 -12.70 15.22 -7.17
CA LEU A 443 -12.84 13.94 -6.44
C LEU A 443 -14.25 13.37 -6.58
N HIS A 444 -14.38 12.06 -6.79
CA HIS A 444 -15.66 11.38 -6.99
C HIS A 444 -15.57 9.92 -6.51
N GLY A 445 -16.67 9.37 -5.99
CA GLY A 445 -16.69 8.04 -5.36
C GLY A 445 -16.03 8.05 -3.99
N ASN A 446 -15.61 6.90 -3.49
CA ASN A 446 -14.94 6.83 -2.19
C ASN A 446 -13.53 7.44 -2.20
N VAL A 447 -13.20 8.13 -1.11
CA VAL A 447 -11.91 8.79 -0.87
C VAL A 447 -11.44 8.47 0.54
N ARG A 448 -10.16 8.11 0.67
CA ARG A 448 -9.47 8.04 1.96
C ARG A 448 -8.32 9.04 2.02
N ARG A 449 -8.03 9.55 3.20
CA ARG A 449 -6.92 10.49 3.45
C ARG A 449 -6.13 10.04 4.67
N PHE A 450 -4.84 10.32 4.67
CA PHE A 450 -3.88 10.01 5.73
C PHE A 450 -3.10 11.27 6.08
N GLY A 451 -2.52 11.31 7.28
CA GLY A 451 -2.01 12.54 7.88
C GLY A 451 -3.11 13.15 8.75
N ARG A 452 -3.15 12.73 10.03
CA ARG A 452 -4.07 13.22 11.05
C ARG A 452 -3.63 14.60 11.51
N TYR A 453 -4.59 15.46 11.84
CA TYR A 453 -4.34 16.82 12.31
C TYR A 453 -5.34 17.17 13.42
N ILE A 454 -4.95 18.10 14.28
CA ILE A 454 -5.72 18.48 15.48
C ILE A 454 -6.95 19.31 15.10
N THR A 455 -8.10 19.00 15.71
CA THR A 455 -9.40 19.55 15.36
C THR A 455 -9.46 21.05 15.54
N ASP A 456 -8.99 21.57 16.67
CA ASP A 456 -8.87 23.00 16.86
C ASP A 456 -7.74 23.60 15.99
N SER A 457 -8.13 24.43 15.02
CA SER A 457 -7.23 25.17 14.15
C SER A 457 -6.46 26.31 14.87
N GLN A 458 -6.88 26.71 16.07
CA GLN A 458 -6.21 27.74 16.89
C GLN A 458 -5.24 27.14 17.92
N SER A 459 -5.21 25.81 18.05
CA SER A 459 -4.29 25.10 18.94
C SER A 459 -2.82 25.39 18.63
N LEU A 460 -1.98 25.40 19.66
CA LEU A 460 -0.51 25.53 19.57
C LEU A 460 0.15 24.43 18.70
N CYS A 461 -0.55 23.31 18.49
CA CYS A 461 -0.11 22.19 17.67
C CYS A 461 -0.95 22.01 16.39
N SER A 462 -1.75 23.01 16.01
CA SER A 462 -2.56 23.02 14.77
C SER A 462 -1.77 22.84 13.48
N THR A 463 -0.46 23.13 13.49
CA THR A 463 0.49 22.91 12.39
C THR A 463 1.15 21.53 12.41
N THR A 464 0.98 20.74 13.47
CA THR A 464 1.52 19.39 13.59
C THR A 464 0.60 18.40 12.89
N ILE A 465 1.16 17.64 11.95
CA ILE A 465 0.53 16.46 11.34
C ILE A 465 1.06 15.22 12.05
N PHE A 466 0.24 14.18 12.12
CA PHE A 466 0.52 12.90 12.74
C PHE A 466 0.24 11.78 11.74
N SER A 467 0.93 10.66 11.84
CA SER A 467 0.75 9.50 10.97
C SER A 467 -0.64 8.84 11.13
N GLY A 468 -1.01 8.01 10.17
CA GLY A 468 -2.25 7.22 10.15
C GLY A 468 -3.38 7.81 9.30
N LEU A 469 -4.42 7.00 9.09
CA LEU A 469 -5.65 7.37 8.39
C LEU A 469 -6.32 8.55 9.09
N SER A 470 -6.72 9.58 8.35
CA SER A 470 -7.34 10.81 8.85
C SER A 470 -8.76 11.04 8.36
N PHE A 471 -9.16 10.43 7.25
CA PHE A 471 -10.54 10.49 6.75
C PHE A 471 -10.91 9.31 5.86
N VAL A 472 -12.18 8.91 5.90
CA VAL A 472 -12.84 8.06 4.90
C VAL A 472 -14.24 8.60 4.64
N GLY A 473 -14.63 8.76 3.38
CA GLY A 473 -15.95 9.26 3.00
C GLY A 473 -16.14 9.29 1.48
N ARG A 474 -17.37 9.56 1.05
CA ARG A 474 -17.72 9.61 -0.38
C ARG A 474 -17.73 11.05 -0.89
N TYR A 475 -17.24 11.25 -2.11
CA TYR A 475 -17.36 12.50 -2.85
C TYR A 475 -18.29 12.31 -4.06
N ASP A 476 -19.01 13.36 -4.41
CA ASP A 476 -19.66 13.52 -5.71
C ASP A 476 -19.21 14.87 -6.29
N ASN A 477 -18.45 14.83 -7.38
CA ASN A 477 -17.96 16.00 -8.12
C ASN A 477 -17.35 17.08 -7.21
N GLY A 478 -16.39 16.66 -6.39
CA GLY A 478 -15.62 17.52 -5.49
C GLY A 478 -16.31 17.89 -4.18
N GLN A 479 -17.57 17.49 -3.97
CA GLN A 479 -18.32 17.72 -2.73
C GLN A 479 -18.42 16.43 -1.91
N ILE A 480 -18.19 16.50 -0.61
CA ILE A 480 -18.37 15.34 0.29
C ILE A 480 -19.89 15.08 0.45
N THR A 481 -20.30 13.82 0.38
CA THR A 481 -21.71 13.40 0.45
C THR A 481 -21.90 12.23 1.40
N GLY A 482 -23.01 12.25 2.15
CA GLY A 482 -23.42 11.14 3.00
C GLY A 482 -22.58 10.98 4.28
N PRO A 483 -22.54 9.77 4.87
CA PRO A 483 -21.71 9.46 6.04
C PRO A 483 -20.21 9.62 5.75
N MET A 484 -19.49 10.17 6.72
CA MET A 484 -18.03 10.27 6.69
C MET A 484 -17.41 10.01 8.07
N TRP A 485 -16.18 9.55 8.04
CA TRP A 485 -15.31 9.37 9.20
C TRP A 485 -14.14 10.34 9.08
N ARG A 486 -13.85 11.05 10.18
CA ARG A 486 -12.64 11.84 10.34
C ARG A 486 -11.90 11.35 11.58
N PHE A 487 -10.78 10.69 11.37
CA PHE A 487 -9.94 10.14 12.44
C PHE A 487 -9.04 11.23 13.00
N VAL A 488 -9.05 11.39 14.31
CA VAL A 488 -8.27 12.40 15.03
C VAL A 488 -7.00 11.79 15.64
N VAL A 489 -6.10 12.65 16.11
CA VAL A 489 -4.86 12.19 16.76
C VAL A 489 -5.21 11.43 18.03
N GLY A 490 -4.57 10.27 18.25
CA GLY A 490 -4.88 9.37 19.37
C GLY A 490 -5.89 8.27 19.08
N ASN A 491 -6.18 7.97 17.82
CA ASN A 491 -7.11 6.91 17.36
C ASN A 491 -8.61 7.14 17.71
N GLY A 492 -9.00 8.33 18.15
CA GLY A 492 -10.41 8.73 18.17
C GLY A 492 -10.94 9.02 16.77
N ALA A 493 -12.26 9.10 16.61
CA ALA A 493 -12.90 9.47 15.34
C ALA A 493 -14.12 10.38 15.55
N ILE A 494 -14.32 11.31 14.62
CA ILE A 494 -15.56 12.06 14.48
C ILE A 494 -16.34 11.44 13.30
N TYR A 495 -17.57 11.03 13.55
CA TYR A 495 -18.45 10.38 12.57
C TYR A 495 -19.75 11.18 12.42
N GLY A 496 -20.25 11.29 11.19
CA GLY A 496 -21.56 11.87 10.93
C GLY A 496 -21.86 11.98 9.46
N ILE A 497 -23.04 12.52 9.14
CA ILE A 497 -23.40 12.91 7.77
C ILE A 497 -22.83 14.31 7.53
N ALA A 498 -22.16 14.50 6.39
CA ALA A 498 -21.63 15.80 6.00
C ALA A 498 -22.76 16.81 5.71
N ASP A 499 -22.57 18.07 6.09
CA ASP A 499 -23.46 19.18 5.74
C ASP A 499 -23.33 19.56 4.24
N GLU A 500 -24.12 20.55 3.80
CA GLU A 500 -24.05 21.09 2.43
C GLU A 500 -22.65 21.63 2.04
N ASN A 501 -21.79 21.93 3.01
CA ASN A 501 -20.42 22.41 2.79
C ASN A 501 -19.38 21.28 2.87
N GLY A 502 -19.78 20.03 3.11
CA GLY A 502 -18.89 18.90 3.30
C GLY A 502 -18.23 18.85 4.69
N ARG A 503 -18.83 19.47 5.70
CA ARG A 503 -18.32 19.56 7.08
C ARG A 503 -19.10 18.66 8.04
N LEU A 504 -18.45 18.29 9.13
CA LEU A 504 -19.10 17.62 10.28
C LEU A 504 -19.80 18.66 11.17
N THR A 505 -20.83 19.29 10.61
CA THR A 505 -21.69 20.30 11.26
C THR A 505 -23.12 19.77 11.35
N GLY A 506 -23.71 19.73 12.55
CA GLY A 506 -25.08 19.27 12.74
C GLY A 506 -25.37 18.68 14.12
N LYS A 507 -26.64 18.33 14.37
CA LYS A 507 -27.18 17.94 15.70
C LYS A 507 -27.06 16.45 16.06
N ARG A 508 -26.56 15.62 15.15
CA ARG A 508 -26.33 14.17 15.38
C ARG A 508 -24.98 13.76 14.78
N ILE A 509 -23.93 14.48 15.19
CA ILE A 509 -22.53 14.13 14.94
C ILE A 509 -22.00 13.41 16.20
N ALA A 510 -21.13 12.43 16.01
CA ALA A 510 -20.57 11.60 17.07
C ALA A 510 -19.05 11.81 17.18
N PHE A 511 -18.51 11.95 18.38
CA PHE A 511 -17.12 11.63 18.68
C PHE A 511 -17.06 10.24 19.31
N ILE A 512 -16.23 9.37 18.74
CA ILE A 512 -16.01 7.98 19.13
C ILE A 512 -14.59 7.88 19.69
N TYR A 513 -14.48 7.36 20.91
CA TYR A 513 -13.20 7.15 21.57
C TYR A 513 -12.41 5.97 20.97
N PRO A 514 -11.10 5.86 21.27
CA PRO A 514 -10.24 4.78 20.74
C PRO A 514 -10.68 3.36 21.13
N ASP A 515 -11.54 3.21 22.14
CA ASP A 515 -12.14 1.94 22.52
C ASP A 515 -13.25 1.46 21.56
N LEU A 516 -13.71 2.32 20.64
CA LEU A 516 -14.79 2.10 19.68
C LEU A 516 -16.12 1.66 20.34
N GLU A 517 -16.36 2.11 21.58
CA GLU A 517 -17.58 1.84 22.36
C GLU A 517 -18.11 3.13 23.00
N THR A 518 -17.22 3.97 23.52
CA THR A 518 -17.57 5.20 24.23
C THR A 518 -17.79 6.34 23.24
N VAL A 519 -18.96 6.97 23.29
CA VAL A 519 -19.38 7.98 22.31
C VAL A 519 -19.95 9.23 22.99
N TYR A 520 -19.52 10.41 22.53
CA TYR A 520 -20.31 11.63 22.67
C TYR A 520 -21.14 11.82 21.40
N LEU A 521 -22.47 11.91 21.52
CA LEU A 521 -23.38 12.19 20.42
C LEU A 521 -24.07 13.54 20.66
N GLY A 522 -24.15 14.40 19.63
CA GLY A 522 -24.89 15.65 19.71
C GLY A 522 -24.54 16.68 18.63
N GLU A 523 -24.52 17.94 19.04
CA GLU A 523 -24.31 19.11 18.18
C GLU A 523 -22.82 19.43 18.04
N PHE A 524 -22.35 19.48 16.79
CA PHE A 524 -20.99 19.85 16.41
C PHE A 524 -21.03 20.94 15.34
N ASP A 525 -20.00 21.77 15.31
CA ASP A 525 -19.71 22.72 14.23
C ASP A 525 -18.29 22.48 13.70
N ASN A 526 -18.18 22.08 12.44
CA ASN A 526 -16.94 21.71 11.75
C ASN A 526 -16.07 20.70 12.53
N GLY A 527 -16.72 19.76 13.24
CA GLY A 527 -16.05 18.78 14.11
C GLY A 527 -15.67 19.29 15.51
N ILE A 528 -15.92 20.55 15.86
CA ILE A 528 -15.83 21.04 17.25
C ILE A 528 -17.15 20.71 17.97
N MET A 529 -17.09 20.07 19.14
CA MET A 529 -18.28 19.69 19.89
C MET A 529 -18.93 20.93 20.55
N VAL A 530 -20.08 21.35 20.05
CA VAL A 530 -20.86 22.45 20.62
C VAL A 530 -21.66 21.96 21.83
N LYS A 531 -22.25 20.77 21.74
CA LYS A 531 -23.07 20.16 22.80
C LYS A 531 -23.28 18.66 22.58
N GLY A 532 -22.51 17.83 23.26
CA GLY A 532 -22.61 16.36 23.25
C GLY A 532 -23.13 15.78 24.57
N GLN A 533 -23.59 14.54 24.51
CA GLN A 533 -24.01 13.69 25.64
C GLN A 533 -23.51 12.27 25.43
N GLN A 534 -23.45 11.46 26.50
CA GLN A 534 -23.01 10.07 26.41
C GLN A 534 -23.99 9.23 25.58
N SER A 535 -23.45 8.42 24.68
CA SER A 535 -24.16 7.45 23.85
C SER A 535 -23.30 6.18 23.68
N ALA A 536 -23.87 5.15 23.08
CA ALA A 536 -23.18 3.91 22.70
C ALA A 536 -23.48 3.55 21.24
N ILE A 537 -22.57 2.81 20.60
CA ILE A 537 -22.81 2.22 19.28
C ILE A 537 -23.70 0.98 19.47
N THR A 538 -24.86 0.94 18.80
CA THR A 538 -25.86 -0.14 18.89
C THR A 538 -25.93 -1.01 17.64
N GLY A 539 -25.20 -0.64 16.59
CA GLY A 539 -24.97 -1.47 15.42
C GLY A 539 -24.15 -0.74 14.36
N TYR A 540 -23.64 -1.50 13.41
CA TYR A 540 -22.98 -0.97 12.22
C TYR A 540 -23.54 -1.64 10.96
N ARG A 541 -23.39 -0.98 9.82
CA ARG A 541 -23.52 -1.59 8.49
C ARG A 541 -22.47 -0.96 7.59
N CYS A 542 -22.33 -1.44 6.36
CA CYS A 542 -21.50 -0.75 5.38
C CYS A 542 -22.24 -0.62 4.05
N VAL A 543 -22.36 0.61 3.58
CA VAL A 543 -23.05 0.98 2.34
C VAL A 543 -22.02 1.57 1.39
N ASN A 544 -21.84 0.93 0.24
CA ASN A 544 -20.87 1.34 -0.78
C ASN A 544 -19.46 1.57 -0.21
N GLY A 545 -18.97 0.70 0.67
CA GLY A 545 -17.61 0.77 1.25
C GLY A 545 -17.47 1.69 2.47
N ILE A 546 -18.46 2.55 2.74
CA ILE A 546 -18.47 3.42 3.91
C ILE A 546 -19.23 2.74 5.05
N LEU A 547 -18.58 2.59 6.21
CA LEU A 547 -19.21 2.09 7.42
C LEU A 547 -20.19 3.13 7.97
N GLU A 548 -21.44 2.73 8.17
CA GLU A 548 -22.46 3.54 8.84
C GLU A 548 -22.70 3.01 10.26
N LEU A 549 -22.90 3.92 11.21
CA LEU A 549 -23.16 3.58 12.60
C LEU A 549 -24.58 3.95 13.05
N LYS A 550 -25.12 3.12 13.93
CA LYS A 550 -26.35 3.35 14.66
C LYS A 550 -26.02 3.56 16.14
N PHE A 551 -26.58 4.60 16.73
CA PHE A 551 -26.33 4.97 18.13
C PHE A 551 -27.56 4.76 19.01
N SER A 552 -27.33 4.58 20.31
CA SER A 552 -28.40 4.72 21.31
C SER A 552 -28.83 6.18 21.41
N GLU A 553 -29.99 6.45 22.01
CA GLU A 553 -30.32 7.82 22.37
C GLU A 553 -29.34 8.36 23.43
N PRO A 554 -28.97 9.65 23.34
CA PRO A 554 -28.00 10.26 24.24
C PRO A 554 -28.57 10.43 25.65
N SER A 555 -27.71 10.33 26.67
CA SER A 555 -28.08 10.47 28.08
C SER A 555 -26.98 11.11 28.93
N GLY A 556 -27.30 11.41 30.19
CA GLY A 556 -26.36 12.04 31.13
C GLY A 556 -26.20 13.56 30.92
N PRO A 557 -25.17 14.18 31.50
CA PRO A 557 -24.92 15.61 31.43
C PRO A 557 -24.43 16.05 30.04
N PHE A 558 -24.51 17.37 29.77
CA PHE A 558 -23.98 17.95 28.54
C PHE A 558 -22.50 18.31 28.66
N PHE A 559 -21.75 17.99 27.61
CA PHE A 559 -20.33 18.28 27.43
C PHE A 559 -20.15 19.15 26.18
N HIS A 560 -19.13 20.00 26.17
CA HIS A 560 -18.79 20.85 25.02
C HIS A 560 -17.28 21.10 24.96
N PHE A 561 -16.80 21.56 23.81
CA PHE A 561 -15.41 21.92 23.63
C PHE A 561 -15.06 23.19 24.41
N LYS A 562 -14.18 23.07 25.39
CA LYS A 562 -13.57 24.19 26.11
C LYS A 562 -12.15 23.82 26.50
N ALA A 563 -11.22 23.98 25.56
CA ALA A 563 -9.80 23.73 25.81
C ALA A 563 -9.28 24.56 27.01
N PRO A 564 -8.39 23.98 27.84
CA PRO A 564 -7.77 24.70 28.95
C PRO A 564 -6.78 25.75 28.46
N THR A 565 -6.44 26.68 29.34
CA THR A 565 -5.43 27.74 29.12
C THR A 565 -4.41 27.74 30.26
N ASN A 566 -3.47 28.69 30.25
CA ASN A 566 -2.54 28.92 31.35
C ASN A 566 -3.20 29.54 32.61
N GLU A 567 -4.52 29.72 32.61
CA GLU A 567 -5.29 30.38 33.69
C GLU A 567 -6.50 29.54 34.16
N THR A 568 -6.99 28.60 33.35
CA THR A 568 -8.16 27.78 33.69
C THR A 568 -8.10 26.37 33.08
N PHE A 569 -8.71 25.42 33.78
CA PHE A 569 -8.96 24.05 33.30
C PHE A 569 -10.09 23.95 32.25
N GLY A 570 -10.78 25.04 31.97
CA GLY A 570 -12.06 25.08 31.23
C GLY A 570 -13.21 25.52 32.15
N ASP A 571 -14.45 25.27 31.75
CA ASP A 571 -15.67 25.68 32.48
C ASP A 571 -16.42 24.51 33.14
N GLN A 572 -15.92 23.28 33.02
CA GLN A 572 -16.50 22.07 33.61
C GLN A 572 -15.51 21.23 34.48
N PRO A 573 -14.69 21.83 35.38
CA PRO A 573 -13.61 21.11 36.08
C PRO A 573 -14.05 19.96 37.00
N LEU A 574 -15.32 19.94 37.40
CA LEU A 574 -15.91 18.93 38.31
C LEU A 574 -16.82 17.91 37.62
N LEU A 575 -16.88 17.92 36.29
CA LEU A 575 -17.60 16.93 35.49
C LEU A 575 -16.60 15.94 34.88
N THR A 576 -16.54 14.71 35.36
CA THR A 576 -15.64 13.66 34.86
C THR A 576 -15.92 13.35 33.39
N ASP A 577 -14.87 13.11 32.61
CA ASP A 577 -15.00 12.61 31.23
C ASP A 577 -15.58 11.18 31.19
N ILE A 578 -16.37 10.88 30.17
CA ILE A 578 -17.07 9.59 30.06
C ILE A 578 -16.13 8.40 29.83
N LEU A 579 -14.93 8.62 29.27
CA LEU A 579 -13.91 7.56 29.17
C LEU A 579 -13.32 7.24 30.54
N ASP A 580 -12.96 8.28 31.28
CA ASP A 580 -12.37 8.17 32.61
C ASP A 580 -13.35 7.52 33.60
N ASP A 581 -14.62 7.94 33.62
CA ASP A 581 -15.67 7.34 34.46
C ASP A 581 -15.93 5.86 34.08
N LYS A 582 -15.81 5.52 32.78
CA LYS A 582 -15.99 4.16 32.29
C LYS A 582 -14.94 3.19 32.85
N TYR A 583 -13.68 3.61 32.98
CA TYR A 583 -12.55 2.73 33.31
C TYR A 583 -11.94 2.94 34.69
N ILE A 584 -12.04 4.13 35.30
CA ILE A 584 -11.32 4.50 36.53
C ILE A 584 -12.28 4.84 37.67
N ILE A 585 -11.94 4.34 38.85
CA ILE A 585 -12.41 4.86 40.14
C ILE A 585 -11.21 5.25 41.01
N VAL A 586 -11.26 6.43 41.63
CA VAL A 586 -10.21 6.91 42.53
C VAL A 586 -10.50 6.43 43.95
N LYS A 587 -9.46 5.92 44.63
CA LYS A 587 -9.51 5.43 46.02
C LYS A 587 -8.16 5.71 46.71
N GLU A 588 -8.06 5.41 48.00
CA GLU A 588 -6.77 5.31 48.70
C GLU A 588 -5.82 4.34 47.98
N SER A 589 -4.57 4.76 47.74
CA SER A 589 -3.56 3.94 47.06
C SER A 589 -3.06 2.82 47.97
N LYS A 590 -2.58 1.71 47.38
CA LYS A 590 -1.92 0.62 48.12
C LYS A 590 -0.40 0.76 48.17
N VAL A 591 0.16 1.86 47.64
CA VAL A 591 1.62 2.05 47.56
C VAL A 591 2.13 2.74 48.83
N GLU A 592 3.01 2.05 49.56
CA GLU A 592 3.68 2.60 50.75
C GLU A 592 4.78 3.62 50.38
N HIS A 593 4.39 4.85 50.00
CA HIS A 593 5.30 6.00 49.96
C HIS A 593 4.58 7.32 50.27
N GLU A 594 5.28 8.29 50.86
CA GLU A 594 4.72 9.52 51.50
C GLU A 594 3.79 10.39 50.62
N VAL A 595 3.79 10.21 49.29
CA VAL A 595 2.98 11.00 48.34
C VAL A 595 1.85 10.23 47.62
N ALA A 596 1.68 8.93 47.92
CA ALA A 596 0.60 8.07 47.40
C ALA A 596 -0.59 8.08 48.37
N ASP A 597 -1.36 9.17 48.31
CA ASP A 597 -2.60 9.33 49.05
C ASP A 597 -3.75 8.64 48.29
N GLU A 598 -4.13 9.21 47.15
CA GLU A 598 -5.07 8.61 46.20
C GLU A 598 -4.36 7.84 45.08
N GLY A 599 -5.03 6.83 44.54
CA GLY A 599 -4.65 6.06 43.36
C GLY A 599 -5.85 5.76 42.45
N ALA A 600 -5.58 5.54 41.16
CA ALA A 600 -6.57 5.15 40.16
C ALA A 600 -6.73 3.62 40.08
N PHE A 601 -7.96 3.12 40.10
CA PHE A 601 -8.26 1.68 40.05
C PHE A 601 -9.21 1.33 38.90
N ALA A 602 -9.01 0.17 38.28
CA ALA A 602 -9.85 -0.32 37.20
C ALA A 602 -11.28 -0.65 37.68
N THR A 603 -12.31 -0.11 37.03
CA THR A 603 -13.73 -0.40 37.33
C THR A 603 -14.23 -1.73 36.73
N ARG A 604 -13.50 -2.24 35.73
CA ARG A 604 -13.80 -3.41 34.90
C ARG A 604 -12.50 -4.13 34.50
N ASP A 605 -12.62 -5.31 33.92
CA ASP A 605 -11.49 -5.93 33.21
C ASP A 605 -11.19 -5.11 31.93
N ILE A 606 -9.90 -4.89 31.63
CA ILE A 606 -9.46 -4.04 30.53
C ILE A 606 -8.43 -4.81 29.69
N PRO A 607 -8.64 -4.97 28.36
CA PRO A 607 -7.64 -5.58 27.48
C PRO A 607 -6.36 -4.74 27.38
N LYS A 608 -5.24 -5.38 27.03
CA LYS A 608 -4.01 -4.72 26.57
C LYS A 608 -4.27 -3.69 25.45
N SER A 609 -3.47 -2.63 25.39
CA SER A 609 -3.50 -1.56 24.39
C SER A 609 -4.83 -0.78 24.33
N THR A 610 -5.56 -0.71 25.44
CA THR A 610 -6.80 0.08 25.55
C THR A 610 -6.46 1.46 26.12
N THR A 611 -6.91 2.55 25.48
CA THR A 611 -6.87 3.90 26.06
C THR A 611 -7.93 4.01 27.16
N ILE A 612 -7.51 4.35 28.38
CA ILE A 612 -8.36 4.22 29.58
C ILE A 612 -8.64 5.55 30.31
N THR A 613 -7.83 6.58 30.10
CA THR A 613 -7.97 7.85 30.82
C THR A 613 -7.21 8.97 30.12
N LEU A 614 -7.72 10.18 30.31
CA LEU A 614 -7.18 11.43 29.81
C LEU A 614 -6.31 12.14 30.87
N TYR A 615 -5.40 13.00 30.43
CA TYR A 615 -4.63 13.90 31.31
C TYR A 615 -4.69 15.31 30.75
N SER A 616 -5.63 16.08 31.26
CA SER A 616 -5.79 17.51 31.01
C SER A 616 -5.47 18.30 32.28
N GLY A 617 -5.30 19.61 32.12
CA GLY A 617 -4.84 20.54 33.14
C GLY A 617 -4.67 21.92 32.53
N MET A 618 -4.19 22.90 33.29
CA MET A 618 -3.81 24.19 32.72
C MET A 618 -2.69 24.01 31.70
N TYR A 619 -2.79 24.72 30.58
CA TYR A 619 -1.92 24.52 29.41
C TYR A 619 -0.97 25.71 29.21
N PHE A 620 0.34 25.45 29.29
CA PHE A 620 1.39 26.47 29.23
C PHE A 620 2.28 26.25 28.02
N THR A 621 2.55 27.33 27.26
CA THR A 621 3.68 27.34 26.32
C THR A 621 5.02 27.28 27.07
N LYS A 622 6.10 26.94 26.37
CA LYS A 622 7.47 26.91 26.93
C LYS A 622 7.87 28.20 27.65
N GLN A 623 7.45 29.37 27.15
CA GLN A 623 7.71 30.66 27.81
C GLN A 623 6.83 30.88 29.05
N GLN A 624 5.55 30.50 28.97
CA GLN A 624 4.62 30.67 30.09
C GLN A 624 4.98 29.76 31.28
N ILE A 625 5.42 28.52 31.04
CA ILE A 625 5.81 27.60 32.11
C ILE A 625 7.09 28.07 32.82
N GLU A 626 8.03 28.71 32.12
CA GLU A 626 9.20 29.35 32.73
C GLU A 626 8.77 30.51 33.65
N LEU A 627 7.86 31.39 33.19
CA LEU A 627 7.30 32.47 34.00
C LEU A 627 6.45 31.98 35.18
N TYR A 628 5.80 30.82 35.07
CA TYR A 628 5.13 30.15 36.18
C TYR A 628 6.15 29.63 37.20
N ASN A 629 7.11 28.81 36.75
CA ASN A 629 8.16 28.23 37.60
C ASN A 629 8.97 29.30 38.36
N ASN A 630 9.30 30.44 37.72
CA ASN A 630 10.00 31.55 38.36
C ASN A 630 9.16 32.23 39.47
N ARG A 631 7.86 32.43 39.25
CA ARG A 631 6.95 32.97 40.28
C ARG A 631 6.79 31.99 41.45
N THR A 632 6.63 30.71 41.14
CA THR A 632 6.53 29.63 42.14
C THR A 632 7.83 29.48 42.94
N ALA A 633 9.01 29.60 42.30
CA ALA A 633 10.30 29.61 42.98
C ALA A 633 10.47 30.82 43.92
N ALA A 634 10.03 32.02 43.51
CA ALA A 634 10.02 33.19 44.39
C ALA A 634 9.10 33.01 45.60
N ALA A 635 7.91 32.43 45.40
CA ALA A 635 6.96 32.11 46.48
C ALA A 635 7.45 30.98 47.42
N ARG A 636 8.29 30.07 46.92
CA ARG A 636 9.02 29.07 47.74
C ARG A 636 10.13 29.71 48.56
N ALA A 637 10.96 30.55 47.94
CA ALA A 637 12.04 31.28 48.63
C ALA A 637 11.49 32.17 49.76
N ALA A 638 10.36 32.86 49.53
CA ALA A 638 9.70 33.69 50.55
C ALA A 638 9.16 32.91 51.77
N ARG A 639 9.07 31.57 51.71
CA ARG A 639 8.57 30.70 52.78
C ARG A 639 9.63 29.75 53.36
N ASN A 640 10.91 29.93 53.01
CA ASN A 640 12.00 29.00 53.37
C ASN A 640 11.72 27.54 52.94
N ALA A 641 11.06 27.35 51.79
CA ALA A 641 10.70 26.03 51.30
C ALA A 641 11.92 25.20 50.87
N THR A 642 11.77 23.87 50.94
CA THR A 642 12.81 22.87 50.68
C THR A 642 12.91 22.51 49.19
N ALA A 643 13.84 21.61 48.85
CA ALA A 643 13.91 20.99 47.53
C ALA A 643 12.71 20.08 47.24
N ASP A 644 12.07 19.49 48.26
CA ASP A 644 10.93 18.60 48.08
C ASP A 644 9.66 19.38 47.74
N ASP A 645 9.52 20.61 48.26
CA ASP A 645 8.46 21.55 47.87
C ASP A 645 8.48 21.89 46.37
N MET A 646 9.66 21.87 45.73
CA MET A 646 9.76 22.04 44.26
C MET A 646 9.07 20.90 43.50
N TRP A 647 9.26 19.68 43.99
CA TRP A 647 8.67 18.47 43.41
C TRP A 647 7.18 18.37 43.73
N TYR A 648 6.76 18.86 44.90
CA TYR A 648 5.35 19.04 45.23
C TYR A 648 4.67 20.04 44.29
N ASP A 649 5.22 21.24 44.10
CA ASP A 649 4.68 22.26 43.18
C ASP A 649 4.59 21.75 41.73
N SER A 650 5.48 20.83 41.35
CA SER A 650 5.57 20.23 40.00
C SER A 650 4.90 18.85 39.90
N LYS A 651 4.17 18.38 40.95
CA LYS A 651 3.69 16.99 41.09
C LYS A 651 2.92 16.48 39.87
N TYR A 652 2.18 17.36 39.21
CA TYR A 652 1.33 17.05 38.06
C TYR A 652 1.78 17.80 36.79
N HIS A 653 3.09 17.92 36.55
CA HIS A 653 3.64 18.44 35.30
C HIS A 653 3.73 17.34 34.23
N GLY A 654 3.03 17.52 33.10
CA GLY A 654 3.08 16.65 31.94
C GLY A 654 3.62 17.37 30.70
N SER A 655 4.64 16.81 30.05
CA SER A 655 5.30 17.44 28.90
C SER A 655 4.55 17.16 27.58
N MET A 656 4.54 18.13 26.67
CA MET A 656 3.96 18.05 25.32
C MET A 656 4.99 18.45 24.24
N PRO A 657 6.08 17.67 24.03
CA PRO A 657 7.07 17.88 22.96
C PRO A 657 6.46 18.04 21.56
N GLU A 658 5.35 17.35 21.26
CA GLU A 658 4.60 17.41 20.00
C GLU A 658 3.98 18.80 19.72
N CYS A 659 3.88 19.62 20.77
CA CYS A 659 3.28 20.95 20.79
C CYS A 659 4.31 22.02 21.18
N GLN A 660 5.43 22.06 20.45
CA GLN A 660 6.49 23.07 20.65
C GLN A 660 7.11 23.06 22.07
N GLY A 661 7.04 21.92 22.78
CA GLY A 661 7.49 21.80 24.17
C GLY A 661 6.57 22.51 25.18
N ALA A 662 5.26 22.51 24.93
CA ALA A 662 4.26 22.94 25.91
C ALA A 662 4.22 22.02 27.14
N THR A 663 3.53 22.44 28.20
CA THR A 663 3.38 21.70 29.45
C THR A 663 1.94 21.79 29.95
N ILE A 664 1.35 20.64 30.27
CA ILE A 664 0.10 20.52 31.02
C ILE A 664 0.47 20.51 32.51
N THR A 665 -0.23 21.28 33.33
CA THR A 665 -0.03 21.30 34.79
C THR A 665 -1.35 21.35 35.54
N ILE A 666 -1.41 20.65 36.67
CA ILE A 666 -2.41 20.84 37.70
C ILE A 666 -1.66 21.34 38.94
N PRO A 667 -1.87 22.57 39.42
CA PRO A 667 -1.26 23.02 40.67
C PRO A 667 -1.62 22.05 41.81
N ALA A 668 -0.66 21.61 42.60
CA ALA A 668 -0.85 20.47 43.52
C ALA A 668 -2.03 20.63 44.50
N HIS A 669 -2.28 21.85 44.98
CA HIS A 669 -3.42 22.20 45.85
C HIS A 669 -4.79 22.14 45.15
N LEU A 670 -4.84 22.12 43.82
CA LEU A 670 -6.04 21.91 43.00
C LEU A 670 -6.15 20.46 42.48
N GLY A 671 -5.23 19.58 42.86
CA GLY A 671 -5.22 18.19 42.40
C GLY A 671 -6.26 17.29 43.08
N SER A 672 -6.96 17.75 44.13
CA SER A 672 -7.99 16.96 44.82
C SER A 672 -9.23 16.74 43.97
N MET A 673 -9.95 15.64 44.20
CA MET A 673 -11.17 15.29 43.47
C MET A 673 -12.31 16.32 43.63
N ASP A 674 -12.28 17.12 44.70
CA ASP A 674 -13.21 18.23 44.96
C ASP A 674 -12.86 19.51 44.16
N SER A 675 -11.62 19.63 43.69
CA SER A 675 -11.12 20.80 42.95
C SER A 675 -11.04 20.54 41.44
N TYR A 676 -10.57 19.35 41.06
CA TYR A 676 -10.41 18.95 39.67
C TYR A 676 -10.57 17.43 39.51
N ARG A 677 -11.59 17.04 38.74
CA ARG A 677 -11.84 15.64 38.35
C ARG A 677 -12.32 15.49 36.90
N ALA A 678 -12.15 16.52 36.06
CA ALA A 678 -12.58 16.46 34.67
C ALA A 678 -11.83 15.41 33.85
N THR A 679 -10.56 15.17 34.20
CA THR A 679 -9.78 13.99 33.80
C THR A 679 -9.11 13.41 35.04
N LEU A 680 -8.84 12.10 35.06
CA LEU A 680 -8.33 11.35 36.22
C LEU A 680 -6.90 10.83 36.03
N GLY A 681 -6.27 11.13 34.89
CA GLY A 681 -4.93 10.68 34.55
C GLY A 681 -3.84 11.06 35.56
N HIS A 682 -4.05 12.14 36.32
CA HIS A 682 -3.15 12.60 37.39
C HIS A 682 -3.25 11.78 38.68
N LYS A 683 -4.10 10.74 38.70
CA LYS A 683 -4.26 9.78 39.81
C LYS A 683 -3.58 8.43 39.56
N LEU A 684 -2.96 8.21 38.39
CA LEU A 684 -2.15 7.01 38.17
C LEU A 684 -0.81 7.20 38.88
N ASN A 685 -0.54 6.36 39.87
CA ASN A 685 0.68 6.44 40.67
C ASN A 685 1.90 5.86 39.94
N HIS A 686 3.08 6.05 40.53
CA HIS A 686 4.32 5.55 39.94
C HIS A 686 4.56 4.06 40.22
N GLN A 687 4.98 3.33 39.18
CA GLN A 687 5.71 2.07 39.34
C GLN A 687 6.80 1.93 38.25
N PHE A 688 7.96 1.37 38.59
CA PHE A 688 9.05 1.13 37.63
C PHE A 688 8.73 0.01 36.61
N LYS A 689 7.90 -0.96 37.00
CA LYS A 689 7.27 -1.96 36.13
C LYS A 689 5.76 -1.72 36.04
N PRO A 690 5.32 -0.66 35.34
CA PRO A 690 3.93 -0.24 35.34
C PRO A 690 3.04 -1.19 34.53
N ASN A 691 1.72 -1.12 34.77
CA ASN A 691 0.72 -1.80 33.97
C ASN A 691 0.07 -0.90 32.90
N CYS A 692 0.33 0.41 32.93
CA CYS A 692 -0.07 1.40 31.92
C CYS A 692 1.14 2.21 31.41
N ALA A 693 1.03 2.77 30.21
CA ALA A 693 2.10 3.51 29.55
C ALA A 693 1.88 5.04 29.60
N TYR A 694 2.90 5.78 30.00
CA TYR A 694 2.99 7.23 29.77
C TYR A 694 3.35 7.51 28.30
N GLY A 695 2.77 8.56 27.70
CA GLY A 695 3.18 9.06 26.38
C GLY A 695 2.10 9.07 25.30
N GLY A 696 0.94 8.44 25.51
CA GLY A 696 -0.19 8.58 24.59
C GLY A 696 -0.68 10.03 24.49
N VAL A 697 -1.26 10.39 23.33
CA VAL A 697 -1.91 11.67 23.07
C VAL A 697 -3.32 11.44 22.55
N LEU A 698 -4.24 12.38 22.79
CA LEU A 698 -5.59 12.39 22.20
C LEU A 698 -6.02 13.82 21.89
N ASP A 699 -6.58 14.01 20.70
CA ASP A 699 -7.35 15.20 20.35
C ASP A 699 -8.79 15.05 20.88
N SER A 700 -8.99 15.42 22.14
CA SER A 700 -10.27 15.28 22.84
C SER A 700 -11.33 16.26 22.30
N PRO A 701 -12.59 15.85 22.12
CA PRO A 701 -13.67 16.73 21.68
C PRO A 701 -14.04 17.78 22.73
N ARG A 702 -13.56 17.61 23.98
CA ARG A 702 -13.84 18.47 25.13
C ARG A 702 -12.63 19.35 25.47
N PHE A 703 -11.44 18.76 25.54
CA PHE A 703 -10.22 19.42 26.02
C PHE A 703 -9.26 19.84 24.91
N GLY A 704 -9.48 19.41 23.66
CA GLY A 704 -8.48 19.52 22.59
C GLY A 704 -7.32 18.56 22.79
N PHE A 705 -6.14 18.93 22.28
CA PHE A 705 -4.99 18.04 22.22
C PHE A 705 -4.25 17.91 23.55
N ILE A 706 -4.39 16.75 24.19
CA ILE A 706 -3.90 16.44 25.54
C ILE A 706 -3.18 15.08 25.59
N ARG A 707 -2.66 14.72 26.77
CA ARG A 707 -2.15 13.36 27.03
C ARG A 707 -3.28 12.36 27.30
N ALA A 708 -3.01 11.10 27.03
CA ALA A 708 -3.87 9.97 27.38
C ALA A 708 -3.00 8.74 27.73
N PHE A 709 -3.53 7.83 28.54
CA PHE A 709 -2.82 6.60 28.95
C PHE A 709 -3.50 5.35 28.40
N PHE A 710 -2.69 4.34 28.15
CA PHE A 710 -3.15 3.04 27.68
C PHE A 710 -2.51 1.88 28.46
N THR A 711 -3.21 0.74 28.48
CA THR A 711 -2.78 -0.47 29.18
C THR A 711 -1.65 -1.20 28.44
N LEU A 712 -0.63 -1.66 29.17
CA LEU A 712 0.51 -2.42 28.61
C LEU A 712 0.25 -3.94 28.56
N ARG A 713 -0.73 -4.40 29.33
CA ARG A 713 -1.23 -5.79 29.41
C ARG A 713 -2.71 -5.77 29.79
N ASP A 714 -3.33 -6.95 29.85
CA ASP A 714 -4.65 -7.08 30.45
C ASP A 714 -4.61 -6.68 31.93
N ILE A 715 -5.64 -5.93 32.35
CA ILE A 715 -5.84 -5.42 33.71
C ILE A 715 -7.12 -6.05 34.27
N LYS A 716 -7.10 -6.43 35.56
CA LYS A 716 -8.30 -6.96 36.23
C LYS A 716 -9.09 -5.89 36.96
N LYS A 717 -10.41 -6.05 37.03
CA LYS A 717 -11.28 -5.19 37.83
C LYS A 717 -10.77 -5.07 39.28
N GLY A 718 -10.61 -3.84 39.75
CA GLY A 718 -10.11 -3.51 41.09
C GLY A 718 -8.60 -3.51 41.25
N GLU A 719 -7.84 -3.76 40.18
CA GLU A 719 -6.39 -3.54 40.13
C GLU A 719 -6.07 -2.04 40.11
N GLU A 720 -4.98 -1.62 40.77
CA GLU A 720 -4.49 -0.23 40.74
C GLU A 720 -3.71 0.02 39.43
N LEU A 721 -3.80 1.23 38.91
CA LEU A 721 -3.27 1.64 37.61
C LEU A 721 -2.02 2.49 37.81
N PHE A 722 -0.91 2.02 37.27
CA PHE A 722 0.41 2.61 37.45
C PHE A 722 1.07 2.98 36.13
N ILE A 723 1.88 4.04 36.16
CA ILE A 723 2.73 4.50 35.07
C ILE A 723 4.18 4.66 35.54
N ASN A 724 5.14 4.59 34.62
CA ASN A 724 6.49 5.06 34.92
C ASN A 724 6.54 6.58 34.71
N TYR A 725 6.84 7.36 35.76
CA TYR A 725 6.90 8.83 35.69
C TYR A 725 8.13 9.32 34.89
N GLY A 726 9.14 8.47 34.67
CA GLY A 726 10.32 8.83 33.88
C GLY A 726 11.21 9.89 34.52
N TYR A 727 11.10 10.12 35.83
CA TYR A 727 12.00 11.04 36.54
C TYR A 727 13.45 10.53 36.52
N SER A 728 14.39 11.46 36.65
CA SER A 728 15.80 11.17 36.85
C SER A 728 15.99 10.34 38.12
N THR A 729 16.71 9.22 38.01
CA THR A 729 17.06 8.34 39.13
C THR A 729 18.15 8.94 40.03
N GLU A 730 18.83 9.99 39.57
CA GLU A 730 19.85 10.74 40.33
C GLU A 730 19.30 12.03 40.94
N THR A 731 18.41 12.73 40.24
CA THR A 731 17.99 14.11 40.56
C THR A 731 16.48 14.30 40.71
N GLY A 732 15.69 13.22 40.62
CA GLY A 732 14.24 13.25 40.84
C GLY A 732 13.82 13.49 42.30
N PRO A 733 12.52 13.38 42.62
CA PRO A 733 12.04 13.45 43.99
C PRO A 733 12.72 12.41 44.89
N LYS A 734 12.94 12.73 46.18
CA LYS A 734 13.56 11.79 47.14
C LYS A 734 12.88 10.42 47.15
N TRP A 735 11.56 10.38 47.36
CA TRP A 735 10.76 9.15 47.36
C TRP A 735 10.99 8.28 46.11
N TYR A 736 11.18 8.89 44.94
CA TYR A 736 11.41 8.19 43.68
C TYR A 736 12.83 7.62 43.61
N THR A 737 13.84 8.41 43.98
CA THR A 737 15.25 7.98 43.96
C THR A 737 15.57 6.96 45.06
N GLU A 738 14.87 7.01 46.19
CA GLU A 738 14.94 6.03 47.28
C GLU A 738 14.23 4.72 46.89
N LEU A 739 13.04 4.81 46.29
CA LEU A 739 12.34 3.64 45.74
C LEU A 739 13.18 2.94 44.65
N TYR A 740 13.82 3.71 43.76
CA TYR A 740 14.71 3.17 42.72
C TYR A 740 15.88 2.38 43.32
N LYS A 741 16.56 2.93 44.34
CA LYS A 741 17.65 2.25 45.04
C LYS A 741 17.17 0.97 45.72
N LYS A 742 16.05 1.02 46.45
CA LYS A 742 15.43 -0.15 47.11
C LYS A 742 15.12 -1.25 46.10
N MET A 743 14.54 -0.90 44.94
CA MET A 743 14.21 -1.88 43.90
C MET A 743 15.45 -2.44 43.20
N LEU A 744 16.49 -1.64 42.95
CA LEU A 744 17.80 -2.14 42.47
C LEU A 744 18.43 -3.12 43.47
N GLU A 745 18.49 -2.76 44.76
CA GLU A 745 19.08 -3.59 45.82
C GLU A 745 18.34 -4.91 46.01
N SER A 746 17.02 -4.93 45.82
CA SER A 746 16.20 -6.15 45.84
C SER A 746 16.32 -7.04 44.60
N GLY A 747 16.93 -6.55 43.51
CA GLY A 747 16.97 -7.22 42.21
C GLY A 747 15.63 -7.20 41.46
N GLU A 748 14.64 -6.41 41.91
CA GLU A 748 13.36 -6.26 41.21
C GLU A 748 13.49 -5.48 39.90
N ILE A 749 14.52 -4.65 39.74
CA ILE A 749 14.87 -3.94 38.50
C ILE A 749 16.37 -4.03 38.23
N GLU A 750 16.76 -3.96 36.95
CA GLU A 750 18.15 -3.95 36.51
C GLU A 750 18.65 -2.51 36.27
N THR A 751 19.96 -2.31 36.15
CA THR A 751 20.56 -0.97 36.01
C THR A 751 20.18 -0.23 34.72
N ASP A 752 19.75 -0.98 33.68
CA ASP A 752 19.23 -0.46 32.42
C ASP A 752 17.70 -0.61 32.33
N VAL A 753 16.95 -0.06 33.30
CA VAL A 753 15.52 0.20 33.06
C VAL A 753 15.42 1.15 31.87
N PRO A 754 14.84 0.75 30.73
CA PRO A 754 14.80 1.61 29.55
C PRO A 754 14.06 2.89 29.90
N LYS A 755 14.65 4.04 29.61
CA LYS A 755 13.93 5.31 29.70
C LYS A 755 12.67 5.17 28.83
N PRO A 756 11.46 5.41 29.35
CA PRO A 756 10.25 5.24 28.57
C PRO A 756 10.38 6.05 27.28
N ASN A 757 10.22 5.39 26.13
CA ASN A 757 10.32 6.06 24.83
C ASN A 757 9.27 7.18 24.80
N PRO A 758 9.67 8.47 24.81
CA PRO A 758 8.72 9.57 24.97
C PRO A 758 7.75 9.69 23.80
N PHE A 759 7.99 8.98 22.70
CA PHE A 759 7.13 8.98 21.52
C PHE A 759 5.98 7.98 21.56
N GLY A 760 5.96 7.02 22.50
CA GLY A 760 4.79 6.18 22.82
C GLY A 760 4.20 5.29 21.71
N MET A 761 4.63 5.47 20.46
CA MET A 761 4.34 4.58 19.34
C MET A 761 5.18 3.32 19.54
N LEU A 762 4.58 2.36 20.24
CA LEU A 762 4.85 0.96 19.96
C LEU A 762 4.68 0.77 18.46
N GLU A 763 5.73 0.32 17.77
CA GLU A 763 5.52 -0.57 16.64
C GLU A 763 4.59 -1.67 17.16
N ILE A 764 3.38 -1.72 16.62
CA ILE A 764 2.45 -2.80 16.93
C ILE A 764 3.00 -4.00 16.18
N ASP A 765 3.84 -4.80 16.85
CA ASP A 765 4.29 -6.10 16.36
C ASP A 765 3.07 -6.88 15.80
N GLU A 766 3.22 -7.41 14.59
CA GLU A 766 2.15 -7.97 13.74
C GLU A 766 1.39 -9.17 14.36
#